data_AF-A0A0F7KIP7-F1
#
_entry.id   AF-A0A0F7KIP7-F1
#
_cell.length_a   1.000
_cell.length_b   1.000
_cell.length_c   1.000
_cell.angle_alpha   90.00
_cell.angle_beta   90.00
_cell.angle_gamma   90.00
#
_symmetry.space_group_name_H-M   'P 1'
#
loop_
_entity.id
_entity.type
_entity.pdbx_description
1 polymer ?
#
loop_
_entity_poly.entity_id
_entity_poly.type
_entity_poly.pdbx_seq_one_letter_code
_entity_poly.pdbx_strand_id
1 'polypeptide(L)'
;MDHQKNMTNLKKPLVIITGASGNIGGSLCDALRKDYFVVGLDINPCDKADISIDCNLTSENSVKSAFNEIRSQYGQKIAAAIHLIAYFDFTGQPNPLYQSVTIEGTQRLLNILQDFEVDRFIFSSTMLVHEPTVPGQKINEGMPLKPRWAYPQSKVEAEKVIKQQHNKIPYTILRLAGVYDNDRAVPTLSHQIARIYERDFRSHLYSGDLMAGQALLHKEDMVDLFKRVVDRRKKLPHTNIMLAGEDEVMSYQELQNRIGYLIFGKKEWQTVDIPEFIAKSGAWLEEQAEPIVPDTIDQGKKPFIKPFMIDLASDHYDIDISRAQKLLHWKPKHRIYEGLKNLIASLKKDPAAWYKRNGVLLPDWVRTAQEKDLNADQIRHKHETEYFRQHNENLWAHFLNLGLAFWLMTAPFILAYESQAMVWSDVISGVVLLILSFMSLSWRFGLARWLCGAVGLWLLGAPLIFWAPTAAAYLNDTIVGMLVMGFAILTRPVPGVAAVAAQTGPTIPPGWSYSPSSWFQRLPIIILAFIGFFISRYLCAYQLGHIDSVWEPFFAGSPQDPRNGTEEIITSSISQAWPVPDAGLGAMTYALEILTGIIGSARRWRTMPWLVILFGIMIVPLGIVSIFFIIIQPILIGTWCTLCLIAAVAMLIQIPYSIDELVATGQFLSRRKKQGRSLIHVFFQGDTDEGRREVIEDNFAQRPSKIFKEILGGGVTLPWNLVMCLPIGIWLMFTRITLDAGTSMANADHLIGSLVLTVAITALAESGRASRFFLIPLGLALLVTPFFYDTSIESLISSIFCGLLLIIFSLPRGSVHNRYGTWDRFIV
;
A
#
# COMPACT_ATOMS: atom_id res chain seq x y z
N MET A 1 13.62 45.98 -44.15
CA MET A 1 14.97 46.25 -44.67
C MET A 1 16.03 45.37 -43.99
N ASP A 2 15.71 44.11 -43.64
CA ASP A 2 16.64 43.16 -42.98
C ASP A 2 16.79 41.81 -43.69
N HIS A 3 16.16 41.60 -44.86
CA HIS A 3 16.19 40.33 -45.59
C HIS A 3 17.37 40.16 -46.56
N GLN A 4 18.35 41.07 -46.55
CA GLN A 4 19.43 41.11 -47.55
C GLN A 4 20.84 41.08 -46.95
N LYS A 5 21.01 40.48 -45.76
CA LYS A 5 22.30 40.46 -45.04
C LYS A 5 22.94 39.09 -44.73
N ASN A 6 22.35 37.96 -45.16
CA ASN A 6 22.88 36.62 -44.84
C ASN A 6 23.58 35.87 -46.00
N MET A 7 23.80 36.51 -47.15
CA MET A 7 24.40 35.84 -48.33
C MET A 7 25.94 35.74 -48.32
N THR A 8 26.61 35.72 -47.15
CA THR A 8 28.07 35.52 -47.11
C THR A 8 28.51 34.57 -45.99
N ASN A 9 29.06 33.42 -46.41
CA ASN A 9 29.86 32.47 -45.65
C ASN A 9 29.37 32.12 -44.24
N LEU A 10 28.66 31.00 -44.11
CA LEU A 10 28.74 30.21 -42.88
C LEU A 10 30.23 30.01 -42.54
N LYS A 11 30.75 30.73 -41.53
CA LYS A 11 32.14 30.58 -41.05
C LYS A 11 32.41 29.15 -40.56
N LYS A 12 31.36 28.43 -40.18
CA LYS A 12 31.40 27.06 -39.67
C LYS A 12 30.72 26.10 -40.66
N PRO A 13 31.22 24.87 -40.85
CA PRO A 13 30.55 23.89 -41.70
C PRO A 13 29.15 23.53 -41.16
N LEU A 14 28.20 23.31 -42.07
CA LEU A 14 26.80 22.99 -41.74
C LEU A 14 26.63 21.53 -41.28
N VAL A 15 25.98 21.32 -40.14
CA VAL A 15 25.54 20.00 -39.65
C VAL A 15 24.03 20.01 -39.47
N ILE A 16 23.35 18.98 -39.97
CA ILE A 16 21.91 18.79 -39.79
C ILE A 16 21.69 17.66 -38.80
N ILE A 17 20.79 17.85 -37.83
CA ILE A 17 20.45 16.82 -36.84
C ILE A 17 18.94 16.63 -36.83
N THR A 18 18.45 15.44 -37.21
CA THR A 18 17.03 15.10 -37.05
C THR A 18 16.77 14.56 -35.64
N GLY A 19 15.62 14.83 -35.04
CA GLY A 19 15.32 14.43 -33.67
C GLY A 19 16.03 15.34 -32.66
N ALA A 20 16.26 16.60 -33.06
CA ALA A 20 17.06 17.56 -32.34
C ALA A 20 16.46 17.93 -30.98
N SER A 21 15.14 17.87 -30.80
CA SER A 21 14.49 18.18 -29.53
C SER A 21 14.63 17.06 -28.48
N GLY A 22 15.00 15.85 -28.92
CA GLY A 22 15.17 14.68 -28.06
C GLY A 22 16.40 14.76 -27.15
N ASN A 23 16.50 13.83 -26.19
CA ASN A 23 17.59 13.80 -25.19
C ASN A 23 18.99 13.71 -25.84
N ILE A 24 19.13 12.83 -26.84
CA ILE A 24 20.37 12.64 -27.60
C ILE A 24 20.60 13.84 -28.53
N GLY A 25 19.58 14.22 -29.31
CA GLY A 25 19.66 15.30 -30.29
C GLY A 25 20.07 16.63 -29.67
N GLY A 26 19.42 17.05 -28.59
CA GLY A 26 19.71 18.31 -27.93
C GLY A 26 21.13 18.36 -27.35
N SER A 27 21.64 17.22 -26.86
CA SER A 27 23.02 17.12 -26.36
C SER A 27 24.05 17.23 -27.49
N LEU A 28 23.75 16.64 -28.66
CA LEU A 28 24.60 16.75 -29.85
C LEU A 28 24.56 18.15 -30.44
N CYS A 29 23.39 18.81 -30.48
CA CYS A 29 23.28 20.20 -30.95
C CYS A 29 24.18 21.13 -30.13
N ASP A 30 24.09 21.06 -28.79
CA ASP A 30 24.87 21.91 -27.90
C ASP A 30 26.38 21.65 -27.99
N ALA A 31 26.77 20.39 -28.19
CA ALA A 31 28.18 20.03 -28.33
C ALA A 31 28.78 20.43 -29.68
N LEU A 32 28.01 20.33 -30.77
CA LEU A 32 28.50 20.56 -32.13
C LEU A 32 28.45 22.04 -32.54
N ARG A 33 27.51 22.85 -32.01
CA ARG A 33 27.39 24.28 -32.35
C ARG A 33 28.65 25.10 -32.07
N LYS A 34 29.56 24.59 -31.23
CA LYS A 34 30.86 25.23 -30.96
C LYS A 34 31.72 25.31 -32.24
N ASP A 35 31.79 24.23 -33.00
CA ASP A 35 32.69 24.06 -34.14
C ASP A 35 31.96 24.03 -35.49
N TYR A 36 30.65 23.75 -35.47
CA TYR A 36 29.77 23.62 -36.63
C TYR A 36 28.60 24.59 -36.52
N PHE A 37 27.94 24.88 -37.64
CA PHE A 37 26.63 25.53 -37.64
C PHE A 37 25.55 24.44 -37.66
N VAL A 38 24.73 24.35 -36.62
CA VAL A 38 23.82 23.23 -36.40
C VAL A 38 22.37 23.63 -36.72
N VAL A 39 21.78 22.94 -37.69
CA VAL A 39 20.34 22.99 -37.97
C VAL A 39 19.66 21.76 -37.37
N GLY A 40 18.78 22.00 -36.40
CA GLY A 40 17.94 20.98 -35.79
C GLY A 40 16.63 20.80 -36.55
N LEU A 41 16.29 19.54 -36.88
CA LEU A 41 15.04 19.15 -37.53
C LEU A 41 14.21 18.28 -36.60
N ASP A 42 13.01 18.72 -36.26
CA ASP A 42 12.10 17.98 -35.37
C ASP A 42 10.69 18.59 -35.44
N ILE A 43 9.68 17.89 -34.95
CA ILE A 43 8.31 18.42 -34.82
C ILE A 43 8.18 19.39 -33.63
N ASN A 44 9.16 19.40 -32.72
CA ASN A 44 9.26 20.34 -31.61
C ASN A 44 10.53 21.18 -31.76
N PRO A 45 10.53 22.47 -31.38
CA PRO A 45 11.73 23.30 -31.48
C PRO A 45 12.86 22.80 -30.56
N CYS A 46 14.11 23.01 -30.98
CA CYS A 46 15.31 22.74 -30.19
C CYS A 46 16.13 24.01 -29.96
N ASP A 47 16.05 24.57 -28.74
CA ASP A 47 16.77 25.80 -28.34
C ASP A 47 18.30 25.62 -28.28
N LYS A 48 18.79 24.38 -28.38
CA LYS A 48 20.21 24.06 -28.33
C LYS A 48 20.86 24.02 -29.72
N ALA A 49 20.08 24.05 -30.79
CA ALA A 49 20.58 24.22 -32.16
C ALA A 49 20.83 25.70 -32.46
N ASP A 50 21.64 26.01 -33.48
CA ASP A 50 21.76 27.40 -33.95
C ASP A 50 20.44 27.85 -34.61
N ILE A 51 19.79 26.93 -35.34
CA ILE A 51 18.49 27.11 -35.96
C ILE A 51 17.67 25.83 -35.79
N SER A 52 16.38 25.97 -35.50
CA SER A 52 15.43 24.85 -35.44
C SER A 52 14.37 25.00 -36.53
N ILE A 53 14.18 23.97 -37.36
CA ILE A 53 13.19 23.95 -38.44
C ILE A 53 12.21 22.79 -38.19
N ASP A 54 10.92 23.08 -38.32
CA ASP A 54 9.87 22.07 -38.22
C ASP A 54 10.00 21.04 -39.35
N CYS A 55 10.10 19.76 -38.98
CA CYS A 55 10.24 18.68 -39.93
C CYS A 55 9.58 17.40 -39.42
N ASN A 56 8.45 17.05 -40.02
CA ASN A 56 7.77 15.78 -39.79
C ASN A 56 8.17 14.75 -40.87
N LEU A 57 8.94 13.74 -40.47
CA LEU A 57 9.42 12.68 -41.37
C LEU A 57 8.31 11.76 -41.92
N THR A 58 7.09 11.79 -41.36
CA THR A 58 5.94 11.08 -41.95
C THR A 58 5.36 11.80 -43.17
N SER A 59 5.76 13.06 -43.41
CA SER A 59 5.23 13.89 -44.50
C SER A 59 6.33 14.29 -45.48
N GLU A 60 6.22 13.83 -46.71
CA GLU A 60 7.17 14.17 -47.78
C GLU A 60 7.21 15.69 -48.04
N ASN A 61 6.06 16.37 -47.99
CA ASN A 61 5.97 17.81 -48.19
C ASN A 61 6.66 18.59 -47.05
N SER A 62 6.57 18.10 -45.81
CA SER A 62 7.26 18.72 -44.67
C SER A 62 8.78 18.61 -44.84
N VAL A 63 9.28 17.41 -45.17
CA VAL A 63 10.71 17.18 -45.44
C VAL A 63 11.20 18.06 -46.60
N LYS A 64 10.47 18.10 -47.73
CA LYS A 64 10.82 18.96 -48.86
C LYS A 64 10.89 20.44 -48.48
N SER A 65 9.90 20.92 -47.71
CA SER A 65 9.84 22.31 -47.28
C SER A 65 11.03 22.68 -46.38
N ALA A 66 11.33 21.84 -45.39
CA ALA A 66 12.47 22.05 -44.49
C ALA A 66 13.80 22.08 -45.25
N PHE A 67 14.03 21.16 -46.20
CA PHE A 67 15.27 21.14 -46.98
C PHE A 67 15.34 22.26 -48.03
N ASN A 68 14.23 22.72 -48.58
CA ASN A 68 14.20 23.91 -49.44
C ASN A 68 14.58 25.17 -48.65
N GLU A 69 14.11 25.29 -47.40
CA GLU A 69 14.52 26.35 -46.50
C GLU A 69 16.03 26.30 -46.24
N ILE A 70 16.56 25.12 -45.91
CA ILE A 70 18.00 24.95 -45.69
C ILE A 70 18.81 25.34 -46.92
N ARG A 71 18.37 24.88 -48.11
CA ARG A 71 19.02 25.18 -49.38
C ARG A 71 19.05 26.68 -49.67
N SER A 72 17.94 27.37 -49.45
CA SER A 72 17.82 28.80 -49.74
C SER A 72 18.60 29.68 -48.77
N GLN A 73 18.64 29.33 -47.48
CA GLN A 73 19.26 30.15 -46.44
C GLN A 73 20.72 29.79 -46.16
N TYR A 74 21.11 28.51 -46.27
CA TYR A 74 22.39 27.99 -45.78
C TYR A 74 23.21 27.25 -46.86
N GLY A 75 22.65 27.05 -48.05
CA GLY A 75 23.32 26.44 -49.20
C GLY A 75 23.16 24.92 -49.27
N GLN A 76 23.88 24.30 -50.21
CA GLN A 76 23.73 22.88 -50.57
C GLN A 76 24.79 21.95 -49.97
N LYS A 77 25.79 22.50 -49.26
CA LYS A 77 26.91 21.73 -48.73
C LYS A 77 26.70 21.38 -47.26
N ILE A 78 26.62 20.10 -46.95
CA ILE A 78 26.36 19.58 -45.60
C ILE A 78 27.58 18.78 -45.15
N ALA A 79 28.22 19.20 -44.06
CA ALA A 79 29.34 18.48 -43.47
C ALA A 79 28.89 17.16 -42.84
N ALA A 80 27.77 17.14 -42.13
CA ALA A 80 27.18 15.87 -41.69
C ALA A 80 25.67 15.98 -41.54
N ALA A 81 24.96 14.93 -41.94
CA ALA A 81 23.53 14.76 -41.63
C ALA A 81 23.38 13.63 -40.61
N ILE A 82 23.05 13.98 -39.37
CA ILE A 82 22.89 13.06 -38.24
C ILE A 82 21.42 12.71 -38.09
N HIS A 83 21.07 11.46 -38.37
CA HIS A 83 19.71 10.95 -38.29
C HIS A 83 19.48 10.15 -37.00
N LEU A 84 18.73 10.75 -36.07
CA LEU A 84 18.39 10.16 -34.76
C LEU A 84 16.92 9.75 -34.64
N ILE A 85 16.04 10.19 -35.55
CA ILE A 85 14.61 9.89 -35.45
C ILE A 85 14.37 8.40 -35.68
N ALA A 86 13.67 7.78 -34.73
CA ALA A 86 13.04 6.47 -34.89
C ALA A 86 11.89 6.37 -33.89
N TYR A 87 10.88 5.59 -34.24
CA TYR A 87 9.85 5.19 -33.28
C TYR A 87 10.46 4.19 -32.30
N PHE A 88 10.13 4.34 -31.01
CA PHE A 88 10.61 3.48 -29.94
C PHE A 88 9.49 3.22 -28.95
N ASP A 89 9.16 1.94 -28.77
CA ASP A 89 8.27 1.50 -27.71
C ASP A 89 8.81 0.23 -27.03
N PHE A 90 8.33 -0.03 -25.81
CA PHE A 90 8.54 -1.29 -25.09
C PHE A 90 7.28 -2.17 -25.13
N THR A 91 6.47 -2.05 -26.19
CA THR A 91 5.28 -2.91 -26.32
C THR A 91 5.65 -4.31 -26.78
N GLY A 92 6.75 -4.43 -27.52
CA GLY A 92 7.13 -5.67 -28.20
C GLY A 92 6.25 -5.98 -29.42
N GLN A 93 5.22 -5.16 -29.67
CA GLN A 93 4.23 -5.37 -30.73
C GLN A 93 4.59 -4.56 -31.98
N PRO A 94 4.18 -5.02 -33.18
CA PRO A 94 4.25 -4.22 -34.38
C PRO A 94 3.43 -2.93 -34.22
N ASN A 95 4.00 -1.82 -34.68
CA ASN A 95 3.35 -0.51 -34.72
C ASN A 95 3.57 0.11 -36.11
N PRO A 96 2.52 0.65 -36.77
CA PRO A 96 2.68 1.32 -38.06
C PRO A 96 3.74 2.43 -38.09
N LEU A 97 4.02 3.05 -36.94
CA LEU A 97 5.05 4.07 -36.80
C LEU A 97 6.48 3.53 -37.02
N TYR A 98 6.73 2.24 -36.81
CA TYR A 98 8.01 1.64 -37.21
C TYR A 98 8.23 1.75 -38.72
N GLN A 99 7.18 1.49 -39.50
CA GLN A 99 7.22 1.62 -40.95
C GLN A 99 7.30 3.09 -41.38
N SER A 100 6.33 3.91 -40.97
CA SER A 100 6.15 5.26 -41.52
C SER A 100 7.21 6.26 -41.03
N VAL A 101 7.62 6.19 -39.77
CA VAL A 101 8.61 7.12 -39.16
C VAL A 101 10.03 6.59 -39.34
N THR A 102 10.28 5.32 -39.03
CA THR A 102 11.67 4.81 -38.96
C THR A 102 12.17 4.41 -40.34
N ILE A 103 11.45 3.54 -41.05
CA ILE A 103 11.91 2.99 -42.34
C ILE A 103 11.70 4.02 -43.45
N GLU A 104 10.45 4.42 -43.68
CA GLU A 104 10.11 5.36 -44.75
C GLU A 104 10.61 6.77 -44.47
N GLY A 105 10.65 7.20 -43.20
CA GLY A 105 11.24 8.49 -42.83
C GLY A 105 12.73 8.55 -43.11
N THR A 106 13.48 7.47 -42.83
CA THR A 106 14.89 7.34 -43.25
C THR A 106 14.99 7.44 -44.76
N GLN A 107 14.10 6.76 -45.49
CA GLN A 107 14.12 6.76 -46.95
C GLN A 107 13.83 8.13 -47.57
N ARG A 108 12.81 8.84 -47.07
CA ARG A 108 12.49 10.22 -47.51
C ARG A 108 13.65 11.18 -47.25
N LEU A 109 14.28 11.07 -46.09
CA LEU A 109 15.45 11.86 -45.74
C LEU A 109 16.64 11.57 -46.65
N LEU A 110 16.93 10.29 -46.92
CA LEU A 110 18.04 9.91 -47.77
C LEU A 110 17.82 10.34 -49.23
N ASN A 111 16.58 10.29 -49.71
CA ASN A 111 16.20 10.77 -51.04
C ASN A 111 16.42 12.27 -51.20
N ILE A 112 15.93 13.11 -50.27
CA ILE A 112 16.08 14.57 -50.39
C ILE A 112 17.55 15.00 -50.27
N LEU A 113 18.35 14.26 -49.49
CA LEU A 113 19.79 14.51 -49.34
C LEU A 113 20.59 14.24 -50.62
N GLN A 114 20.06 13.50 -51.60
CA GLN A 114 20.74 13.27 -52.89
C GLN A 114 20.95 14.56 -53.70
N ASP A 115 20.09 15.56 -53.47
CA ASP A 115 20.18 16.88 -54.08
C ASP A 115 21.20 17.80 -53.40
N PHE A 116 21.89 17.32 -52.35
CA PHE A 116 22.89 18.07 -51.59
C PHE A 116 24.28 17.45 -51.74
N GLU A 117 25.32 18.25 -51.48
CA GLU A 117 26.70 17.77 -51.31
C GLU A 117 26.90 17.39 -49.83
N VAL A 118 26.64 16.12 -49.50
CA VAL A 118 26.74 15.60 -48.13
C VAL A 118 28.07 14.87 -47.93
N ASP A 119 28.97 15.43 -47.11
CA ASP A 119 30.27 14.80 -46.80
C ASP A 119 30.08 13.46 -46.05
N ARG A 120 29.05 13.34 -45.19
CA ARG A 120 28.70 12.08 -44.50
C ARG A 120 27.28 12.07 -43.91
N PHE A 121 26.55 10.98 -44.14
CA PHE A 121 25.31 10.66 -43.42
C PHE A 121 25.62 9.78 -42.20
N ILE A 122 25.04 10.07 -41.04
CA ILE A 122 25.28 9.33 -39.79
C ILE A 122 23.94 8.85 -39.24
N PHE A 123 23.78 7.54 -39.09
CA PHE A 123 22.55 6.94 -38.58
C PHE A 123 22.76 6.33 -37.19
N SER A 124 21.87 6.66 -36.25
CA SER A 124 21.85 6.05 -34.92
C SER A 124 21.04 4.75 -34.93
N SER A 125 21.74 3.63 -35.08
CA SER A 125 21.21 2.28 -34.88
C SER A 125 21.43 1.81 -33.43
N THR A 126 21.21 0.53 -33.15
CA THR A 126 21.35 -0.08 -31.82
C THR A 126 22.18 -1.36 -31.90
N MET A 127 22.87 -1.76 -30.83
CA MET A 127 23.54 -3.07 -30.76
C MET A 127 22.55 -4.24 -30.77
N LEU A 128 21.29 -4.02 -30.36
CA LEU A 128 20.22 -5.03 -30.29
C LEU A 128 19.77 -5.56 -31.66
N VAL A 129 20.35 -5.05 -32.75
CA VAL A 129 20.17 -5.60 -34.11
C VAL A 129 20.90 -6.93 -34.30
N HIS A 130 21.93 -7.19 -33.49
CA HIS A 130 22.73 -8.40 -33.56
C HIS A 130 22.05 -9.58 -32.86
N GLU A 131 22.44 -10.79 -33.26
CA GLU A 131 22.16 -11.99 -32.48
C GLU A 131 22.86 -11.89 -31.11
N PRO A 132 22.16 -12.13 -29.99
CA PRO A 132 22.79 -12.14 -28.67
C PRO A 132 23.81 -13.29 -28.57
N THR A 133 24.80 -13.10 -27.69
CA THR A 133 25.88 -14.06 -27.45
C THR A 133 25.75 -14.68 -26.06
N VAL A 134 26.77 -15.40 -25.61
CA VAL A 134 26.91 -15.92 -24.25
C VAL A 134 28.09 -15.23 -23.55
N PRO A 135 28.12 -15.19 -22.20
CA PRO A 135 29.23 -14.61 -21.46
C PRO A 135 30.60 -15.10 -21.94
N GLY A 136 31.52 -14.16 -22.18
CA GLY A 136 32.87 -14.42 -22.70
C GLY A 136 33.02 -14.32 -24.22
N GLN A 137 31.93 -14.11 -24.97
CA GLN A 137 31.98 -13.83 -26.41
C GLN A 137 31.61 -12.38 -26.70
N LYS A 138 32.36 -11.72 -27.60
CA LYS A 138 32.10 -10.34 -28.00
C LYS A 138 31.46 -10.24 -29.38
N ILE A 139 30.47 -9.37 -29.50
CA ILE A 139 29.80 -9.01 -30.74
C ILE A 139 30.63 -7.99 -31.51
N ASN A 140 30.96 -8.29 -32.76
CA ASN A 140 31.58 -7.34 -33.70
C ASN A 140 30.62 -7.00 -34.85
N GLU A 141 30.95 -5.98 -35.65
CA GLU A 141 30.02 -5.46 -36.66
C GLU A 141 29.68 -6.43 -37.80
N GLY A 142 30.49 -7.48 -37.98
CA GLY A 142 30.31 -8.51 -39.01
C GLY A 142 29.43 -9.69 -38.56
N MET A 143 29.07 -9.77 -37.28
CA MET A 143 28.22 -10.85 -36.78
C MET A 143 26.77 -10.74 -37.29
N PRO A 144 26.01 -11.86 -37.29
CA PRO A 144 24.65 -11.91 -37.82
C PRO A 144 23.71 -10.86 -37.20
N LEU A 145 22.77 -10.37 -38.01
CA LEU A 145 21.70 -9.47 -37.58
C LEU A 145 20.41 -10.26 -37.39
N LYS A 146 20.15 -10.70 -36.14
CA LYS A 146 18.93 -11.43 -35.76
C LYS A 146 18.22 -10.72 -34.61
N PRO A 147 17.59 -9.56 -34.87
CA PRO A 147 16.85 -8.83 -33.85
C PRO A 147 15.71 -9.68 -33.30
N ARG A 148 15.50 -9.63 -31.98
CA ARG A 148 14.54 -10.50 -31.28
C ARG A 148 13.13 -9.91 -31.11
N TRP A 149 12.93 -8.64 -31.50
CA TRP A 149 11.68 -7.90 -31.30
C TRP A 149 11.55 -6.73 -32.30
N ALA A 150 10.36 -6.11 -32.33
CA ALA A 150 9.96 -5.17 -33.39
C ALA A 150 10.86 -3.92 -33.51
N TYR A 151 11.31 -3.34 -32.40
CA TYR A 151 12.13 -2.13 -32.44
C TYR A 151 13.48 -2.34 -33.16
N PRO A 152 14.36 -3.28 -32.75
CA PRO A 152 15.60 -3.50 -33.48
C PRO A 152 15.39 -4.05 -34.90
N GLN A 153 14.27 -4.77 -35.16
CA GLN A 153 13.90 -5.13 -36.53
C GLN A 153 13.71 -3.88 -37.40
N SER A 154 12.98 -2.87 -36.92
CA SER A 154 12.79 -1.61 -37.67
C SER A 154 14.12 -0.89 -37.95
N LYS A 155 15.09 -0.99 -37.02
CA LYS A 155 16.44 -0.45 -37.21
C LYS A 155 17.23 -1.24 -38.25
N VAL A 156 17.13 -2.57 -38.29
CA VAL A 156 17.73 -3.40 -39.35
C VAL A 156 17.15 -3.02 -40.72
N GLU A 157 15.84 -2.83 -40.84
CA GLU A 157 15.22 -2.42 -42.10
C GLU A 157 15.66 -1.01 -42.52
N ALA A 158 15.77 -0.06 -41.59
CA ALA A 158 16.33 1.27 -41.88
C ALA A 158 17.82 1.19 -42.29
N GLU A 159 18.62 0.31 -41.69
CA GLU A 159 20.00 0.06 -42.14
C GLU A 159 20.04 -0.49 -43.57
N LYS A 160 19.09 -1.35 -43.97
CA LYS A 160 18.99 -1.87 -45.34
C LYS A 160 18.64 -0.76 -46.33
N VAL A 161 17.66 0.09 -46.00
CA VAL A 161 17.31 1.30 -46.78
C VAL A 161 18.56 2.14 -47.05
N ILE A 162 19.34 2.45 -45.99
CA ILE A 162 20.58 3.22 -46.13
C ILE A 162 21.57 2.49 -47.07
N LYS A 163 21.80 1.19 -46.87
CA LYS A 163 22.72 0.40 -47.69
C LYS A 163 22.30 0.33 -49.16
N GLN A 164 21.01 0.37 -49.46
CA GLN A 164 20.48 0.26 -50.83
C GLN A 164 20.37 1.61 -51.54
N GLN A 165 20.09 2.69 -50.79
CA GLN A 165 19.67 3.98 -51.37
C GLN A 165 20.65 5.14 -51.06
N HIS A 166 21.81 4.87 -50.44
CA HIS A 166 22.79 5.93 -50.18
C HIS A 166 23.40 6.54 -51.45
N ASN A 167 23.45 5.80 -52.56
CA ASN A 167 24.07 6.19 -53.83
C ASN A 167 25.49 6.77 -53.63
N LYS A 168 25.68 8.07 -53.88
CA LYS A 168 26.96 8.78 -53.77
C LYS A 168 27.31 9.25 -52.36
N ILE A 169 26.39 9.13 -51.39
CA ILE A 169 26.58 9.69 -50.04
C ILE A 169 27.35 8.69 -49.18
N PRO A 170 28.53 9.05 -48.64
CA PRO A 170 29.23 8.23 -47.65
C PRO A 170 28.40 8.16 -46.37
N TYR A 171 28.34 6.99 -45.72
CA TYR A 171 27.56 6.85 -44.49
C TYR A 171 28.32 6.20 -43.33
N THR A 172 27.84 6.46 -42.12
CA THR A 172 28.25 5.77 -40.90
C THR A 172 27.05 5.35 -40.10
N ILE A 173 26.89 4.05 -39.90
CA ILE A 173 25.88 3.48 -39.01
C ILE A 173 26.55 3.25 -37.65
N LEU A 174 26.04 3.90 -36.61
CA LEU A 174 26.49 3.72 -35.24
C LEU A 174 25.50 2.81 -34.52
N ARG A 175 25.91 1.58 -34.20
CA ARG A 175 25.12 0.63 -33.41
C ARG A 175 25.42 0.87 -31.94
N LEU A 176 24.59 1.71 -31.32
CA LEU A 176 24.81 2.17 -29.95
C LEU A 176 24.29 1.17 -28.91
N ALA A 177 25.05 1.03 -27.83
CA ALA A 177 24.62 0.45 -26.58
C ALA A 177 23.58 1.33 -25.85
N GLY A 178 22.96 0.80 -24.79
CA GLY A 178 21.94 1.52 -24.02
C GLY A 178 22.51 2.79 -23.36
N VAL A 179 21.91 3.95 -23.65
CA VAL A 179 22.46 5.24 -23.19
C VAL A 179 22.02 5.58 -21.76
N TYR A 180 22.95 6.03 -20.94
CA TYR A 180 22.69 6.56 -19.59
C TYR A 180 23.46 7.86 -19.32
N ASP A 181 23.03 8.61 -18.31
CA ASP A 181 23.76 9.74 -17.73
C ASP A 181 23.61 9.74 -16.19
N ASN A 182 23.92 10.85 -15.54
CA ASN A 182 23.85 10.96 -14.08
C ASN A 182 22.42 10.90 -13.50
N ASP A 183 21.39 11.09 -14.32
CA ASP A 183 20.00 11.27 -13.89
C ASP A 183 19.01 10.34 -14.61
N ARG A 184 19.38 9.83 -15.78
CA ARG A 184 18.54 9.00 -16.66
C ARG A 184 19.29 7.76 -17.10
N ALA A 185 18.58 6.64 -17.17
CA ALA A 185 19.07 5.41 -17.76
C ALA A 185 18.04 4.82 -18.72
N VAL A 186 18.44 3.76 -19.43
CA VAL A 186 17.51 2.96 -20.23
C VAL A 186 16.40 2.38 -19.33
N PRO A 187 15.16 2.23 -19.84
CA PRO A 187 14.02 1.82 -19.01
C PRO A 187 14.25 0.51 -18.24
N THR A 188 14.94 -0.47 -18.82
CA THR A 188 15.27 -1.73 -18.15
C THR A 188 16.07 -1.52 -16.86
N LEU A 189 17.09 -0.66 -16.91
CA LEU A 189 17.91 -0.31 -15.75
C LEU A 189 17.13 0.56 -14.75
N SER A 190 16.39 1.57 -15.21
CA SER A 190 15.61 2.44 -14.32
C SER A 190 14.53 1.68 -13.55
N HIS A 191 13.81 0.76 -14.22
CA HIS A 191 12.84 -0.11 -13.55
C HIS A 191 13.50 -1.11 -12.59
N GLN A 192 14.72 -1.56 -12.86
CA GLN A 192 15.47 -2.41 -11.93
C GLN A 192 15.91 -1.62 -10.67
N ILE A 193 16.43 -0.40 -10.86
CA ILE A 193 16.79 0.50 -9.74
C ILE A 193 15.57 0.78 -8.87
N ALA A 194 14.42 1.11 -9.48
CA ALA A 194 13.18 1.39 -8.76
C ALA A 194 12.69 0.17 -7.95
N ARG A 195 12.63 -1.02 -8.56
CA ARG A 195 12.23 -2.25 -7.86
C ARG A 195 13.12 -2.57 -6.66
N ILE A 196 14.44 -2.43 -6.81
CA ILE A 196 15.38 -2.64 -5.70
C ILE A 196 15.18 -1.56 -4.63
N TYR A 197 15.06 -0.28 -5.01
CA TYR A 197 14.84 0.84 -4.10
C TYR A 197 13.58 0.68 -3.24
N GLU A 198 12.50 0.18 -3.84
CA GLU A 198 11.21 -0.07 -3.18
C GLU A 198 11.18 -1.38 -2.41
N ARG A 199 12.23 -2.22 -2.53
CA ARG A 199 12.26 -3.61 -2.03
C ARG A 199 11.06 -4.44 -2.50
N ASP A 200 10.62 -4.19 -3.74
CA ASP A 200 9.61 -5.01 -4.39
C ASP A 200 10.05 -6.48 -4.32
N PHE A 201 9.15 -7.40 -4.00
CA PHE A 201 9.43 -8.83 -4.02
C PHE A 201 10.07 -9.26 -5.37
N ARG A 202 9.61 -8.68 -6.48
CA ARG A 202 10.14 -8.92 -7.83
C ARG A 202 11.58 -8.47 -8.04
N SER A 203 12.13 -7.64 -7.14
CA SER A 203 13.54 -7.25 -7.19
C SER A 203 14.48 -8.39 -6.80
N HIS A 204 13.98 -9.44 -6.15
CA HIS A 204 14.72 -10.66 -5.81
C HIS A 204 14.49 -11.77 -6.83
N LEU A 205 13.67 -11.53 -7.86
CA LEU A 205 13.33 -12.52 -8.87
C LEU A 205 13.97 -12.16 -10.20
N TYR A 206 14.63 -13.13 -10.81
CA TYR A 206 15.17 -13.03 -12.16
C TYR A 206 14.82 -14.31 -12.90
N SER A 207 14.68 -14.24 -14.21
CA SER A 207 14.37 -15.40 -15.05
C SER A 207 15.37 -15.43 -16.18
N GLY A 208 16.45 -16.19 -16.06
CA GLY A 208 17.50 -16.27 -17.08
C GLY A 208 18.92 -16.22 -16.51
N ASP A 209 19.91 -16.22 -17.39
CA ASP A 209 21.32 -16.25 -17.00
C ASP A 209 21.75 -14.98 -16.26
N LEU A 210 22.01 -15.12 -14.96
CA LEU A 210 22.49 -14.04 -14.09
C LEU A 210 23.88 -13.52 -14.48
N MET A 211 24.67 -14.31 -15.20
CA MET A 211 25.99 -13.95 -15.74
C MET A 211 25.89 -13.19 -17.07
N ALA A 212 24.73 -13.21 -17.73
CA ALA A 212 24.47 -12.37 -18.89
C ALA A 212 24.42 -10.89 -18.49
N GLY A 213 24.46 -10.01 -19.49
CA GLY A 213 24.58 -8.57 -19.29
C GLY A 213 24.60 -7.83 -20.62
N GLN A 214 24.45 -6.51 -20.57
CA GLN A 214 24.41 -5.67 -21.76
C GLN A 214 25.36 -4.49 -21.63
N ALA A 215 26.09 -4.20 -22.71
CA ALA A 215 26.88 -2.98 -22.78
C ALA A 215 25.97 -1.74 -22.65
N LEU A 216 26.49 -0.74 -21.98
CA LEU A 216 25.88 0.58 -21.81
C LEU A 216 26.80 1.64 -22.40
N LEU A 217 26.29 2.85 -22.60
CA LEU A 217 27.04 3.96 -23.15
C LEU A 217 26.70 5.24 -22.40
N HIS A 218 27.70 5.86 -21.78
CA HIS A 218 27.48 7.16 -21.16
C HIS A 218 27.21 8.24 -22.22
N LYS A 219 26.28 9.14 -21.93
CA LYS A 219 25.86 10.22 -22.85
C LYS A 219 27.03 11.09 -23.33
N GLU A 220 27.99 11.40 -22.46
CA GLU A 220 29.15 12.21 -22.86
C GLU A 220 30.09 11.46 -23.81
N ASP A 221 30.27 10.15 -23.59
CA ASP A 221 31.09 9.31 -24.47
C ASP A 221 30.42 9.14 -25.83
N MET A 222 29.09 9.03 -25.86
CA MET A 222 28.29 9.07 -27.08
C MET A 222 28.49 10.40 -27.82
N VAL A 223 28.42 11.55 -27.14
CA VAL A 223 28.65 12.86 -27.77
C VAL A 223 30.07 12.95 -28.36
N ASP A 224 31.09 12.51 -27.65
CA ASP A 224 32.47 12.46 -28.15
C ASP A 224 32.61 11.54 -29.38
N LEU A 225 31.90 10.41 -29.40
CA LEU A 225 31.85 9.49 -30.54
C LEU A 225 31.31 10.21 -31.79
N PHE A 226 30.11 10.79 -31.70
CA PHE A 226 29.49 11.50 -32.84
C PHE A 226 30.39 12.63 -33.32
N LYS A 227 30.94 13.44 -32.40
CA LYS A 227 31.86 14.52 -32.75
C LYS A 227 33.05 14.01 -33.55
N ARG A 228 33.71 12.93 -33.12
CA ARG A 228 34.83 12.34 -33.86
C ARG A 228 34.45 11.82 -35.23
N VAL A 229 33.24 11.26 -35.38
CA VAL A 229 32.73 10.83 -36.70
C VAL A 229 32.56 12.04 -37.62
N VAL A 230 31.98 13.14 -37.13
CA VAL A 230 31.83 14.38 -37.90
C VAL A 230 33.19 14.98 -38.27
N ASP A 231 34.13 15.06 -37.32
CA ASP A 231 35.46 15.64 -37.53
C ASP A 231 36.29 14.81 -38.53
N ARG A 232 36.18 13.47 -38.47
CA ARG A 232 36.92 12.54 -39.34
C ARG A 232 36.16 12.11 -40.58
N ARG A 233 35.01 12.71 -40.87
CA ARG A 233 34.09 12.30 -41.95
C ARG A 233 34.74 12.03 -43.32
N LYS A 234 35.81 12.75 -43.68
CA LYS A 234 36.53 12.57 -44.96
C LYS A 234 37.59 11.47 -44.95
N LYS A 235 38.00 11.01 -43.76
CA LYS A 235 39.02 9.96 -43.55
C LYS A 235 38.42 8.59 -43.27
N LEU A 236 37.12 8.53 -42.98
CA LEU A 236 36.41 7.28 -42.74
C LEU A 236 36.09 6.57 -44.06
N PRO A 237 36.00 5.23 -44.07
CA PRO A 237 35.54 4.48 -45.23
C PRO A 237 34.20 5.00 -45.78
N HIS A 238 33.98 4.79 -47.08
CA HIS A 238 32.76 5.24 -47.75
C HIS A 238 31.51 4.62 -47.11
N THR A 239 31.56 3.33 -46.85
CA THR A 239 30.58 2.60 -46.04
C THR A 239 31.23 2.24 -44.71
N ASN A 240 30.62 2.65 -43.60
CA ASN A 240 31.20 2.43 -42.28
C ASN A 240 30.11 2.03 -41.28
N ILE A 241 30.38 1.00 -40.49
CA ILE A 241 29.50 0.50 -39.43
C ILE A 241 30.38 0.31 -38.21
N MET A 242 29.94 0.82 -37.06
CA MET A 242 30.68 0.75 -35.80
C MET A 242 29.75 0.40 -34.64
N LEU A 243 30.20 -0.48 -33.76
CA LEU A 243 29.61 -0.66 -32.43
C LEU A 243 30.19 0.36 -31.46
N ALA A 244 29.35 0.87 -30.56
CA ALA A 244 29.80 1.80 -29.53
C ALA A 244 29.06 1.62 -28.21
N GLY A 245 29.86 1.48 -27.16
CA GLY A 245 29.45 1.28 -25.77
C GLY A 245 30.70 1.06 -24.92
N GLU A 246 30.47 0.71 -23.67
CA GLU A 246 31.51 0.23 -22.76
C GLU A 246 32.13 -1.05 -23.31
N ASP A 247 33.47 -1.18 -23.19
CA ASP A 247 34.21 -2.36 -23.65
C ASP A 247 34.27 -3.49 -22.59
N GLU A 248 33.53 -3.33 -21.49
CA GLU A 248 33.30 -4.31 -20.44
C GLU A 248 31.83 -4.25 -20.03
N VAL A 249 31.24 -5.41 -19.76
CA VAL A 249 29.83 -5.56 -19.42
C VAL A 249 29.72 -6.10 -18.00
N MET A 250 28.95 -5.42 -17.15
CA MET A 250 28.54 -5.97 -15.87
C MET A 250 27.49 -7.05 -16.07
N SER A 251 27.61 -8.16 -15.36
CA SER A 251 26.53 -9.14 -15.31
C SER A 251 25.30 -8.56 -14.61
N TYR A 252 24.12 -9.13 -14.86
CA TYR A 252 22.91 -8.71 -14.17
C TYR A 252 23.01 -8.94 -12.66
N GLN A 253 23.73 -9.96 -12.21
CA GLN A 253 24.02 -10.18 -10.79
C GLN A 253 24.89 -9.07 -10.20
N GLU A 254 26.00 -8.71 -10.86
CA GLU A 254 26.90 -7.65 -10.42
C GLU A 254 26.17 -6.30 -10.38
N LEU A 255 25.33 -6.04 -11.38
CA LEU A 255 24.51 -4.84 -11.48
C LEU A 255 23.53 -4.74 -10.29
N GLN A 256 22.80 -5.80 -9.98
CA GLN A 256 21.88 -5.86 -8.85
C GLN A 256 22.59 -5.73 -7.50
N ASN A 257 23.70 -6.45 -7.32
CA ASN A 257 24.54 -6.35 -6.12
C ASN A 257 25.03 -4.92 -5.91
N ARG A 258 25.48 -4.26 -6.98
CA ARG A 258 25.95 -2.89 -6.93
C ARG A 258 24.85 -1.91 -6.55
N ILE A 259 23.65 -2.04 -7.13
CA ILE A 259 22.49 -1.22 -6.79
C ILE A 259 22.09 -1.46 -5.32
N GLY A 260 22.00 -2.72 -4.89
CA GLY A 260 21.69 -3.10 -3.52
C GLY A 260 22.70 -2.54 -2.50
N TYR A 261 23.99 -2.54 -2.84
CA TYR A 261 25.04 -1.93 -2.02
C TYR A 261 24.87 -0.42 -1.91
N LEU A 262 24.66 0.28 -3.02
CA LEU A 262 24.54 1.74 -3.04
C LEU A 262 23.27 2.24 -2.35
N ILE A 263 22.18 1.46 -2.37
CA ILE A 263 20.92 1.82 -1.71
C ILE A 263 20.93 1.43 -0.23
N PHE A 264 21.26 0.18 0.09
CA PHE A 264 21.07 -0.42 1.43
C PHE A 264 22.36 -0.83 2.14
N GLY A 265 23.53 -0.69 1.52
CA GLY A 265 24.80 -1.17 2.07
C GLY A 265 24.99 -2.69 2.04
N LYS A 266 24.13 -3.43 1.32
CA LYS A 266 24.23 -4.89 1.18
C LYS A 266 25.20 -5.28 0.08
N LYS A 267 26.21 -6.09 0.40
CA LYS A 267 27.18 -6.58 -0.60
C LYS A 267 26.54 -7.51 -1.63
N GLU A 268 25.61 -8.33 -1.20
CA GLU A 268 24.86 -9.24 -2.05
C GLU A 268 23.37 -8.93 -1.98
N TRP A 269 22.77 -8.78 -3.16
CA TRP A 269 21.34 -8.77 -3.36
C TRP A 269 20.91 -10.19 -3.70
N GLN A 270 20.09 -10.80 -2.85
CA GLN A 270 19.69 -12.20 -3.02
C GLN A 270 18.73 -12.32 -4.21
N THR A 271 19.26 -12.71 -5.36
CA THR A 271 18.47 -12.92 -6.58
C THR A 271 18.23 -14.41 -6.75
N VAL A 272 16.95 -14.78 -6.79
CA VAL A 272 16.47 -16.14 -7.03
C VAL A 272 16.15 -16.25 -8.51
N ASP A 273 16.79 -17.22 -9.16
CA ASP A 273 16.46 -17.59 -10.52
C ASP A 273 15.16 -18.41 -10.54
N ILE A 274 14.19 -17.95 -11.33
CA ILE A 274 12.90 -18.61 -11.52
C ILE A 274 12.88 -19.21 -12.93
N PRO A 275 12.46 -20.48 -13.09
CA PRO A 275 12.26 -21.08 -14.40
C PRO A 275 11.41 -20.22 -15.33
N GLU A 276 11.85 -20.07 -16.59
CA GLU A 276 11.22 -19.19 -17.58
C GLU A 276 9.72 -19.42 -17.74
N PHE A 277 9.25 -20.68 -17.69
CA PHE A 277 7.82 -20.98 -17.83
C PHE A 277 6.97 -20.40 -16.69
N ILE A 278 7.48 -20.42 -15.45
CA ILE A 278 6.80 -19.84 -14.28
C ILE A 278 6.76 -18.33 -14.41
N ALA A 279 7.91 -17.73 -14.76
CA ALA A 279 8.01 -16.28 -14.96
C ALA A 279 7.06 -15.81 -16.07
N LYS A 280 6.99 -16.54 -17.20
CA LYS A 280 6.19 -16.20 -18.37
C LYS A 280 4.70 -16.27 -18.08
N SER A 281 4.26 -17.34 -17.41
CA SER A 281 2.88 -17.47 -16.95
C SER A 281 2.52 -16.38 -15.95
N GLY A 282 3.43 -16.04 -15.02
CA GLY A 282 3.22 -14.95 -14.07
C GLY A 282 3.06 -13.58 -14.74
N ALA A 283 3.95 -13.23 -15.66
CA ALA A 283 3.88 -11.97 -16.40
C ALA A 283 2.64 -11.89 -17.31
N TRP A 284 2.25 -13.01 -17.93
CA TRP A 284 1.03 -13.07 -18.74
C TRP A 284 -0.23 -12.89 -17.90
N LEU A 285 -0.33 -13.58 -16.75
CA LEU A 285 -1.46 -13.42 -15.83
C LEU A 285 -1.60 -11.98 -15.35
N GLU A 286 -0.47 -11.32 -15.04
CA GLU A 286 -0.48 -9.93 -14.60
C GLU A 286 -0.93 -8.97 -15.71
N GLU A 287 -0.46 -9.18 -16.95
CA GLU A 287 -0.90 -8.40 -18.11
C GLU A 287 -2.41 -8.58 -18.40
N GLN A 288 -2.93 -9.80 -18.21
CA GLN A 288 -4.36 -10.09 -18.36
C GLN A 288 -5.21 -9.61 -17.17
N ALA A 289 -4.61 -9.43 -16.00
CA ALA A 289 -5.29 -8.93 -14.81
C ALA A 289 -5.45 -7.41 -14.81
N GLU A 290 -4.72 -6.67 -15.65
CA GLU A 290 -4.79 -5.20 -15.74
C GLU A 290 -6.22 -4.65 -15.91
N PRO A 291 -7.11 -5.21 -16.76
CA PRO A 291 -8.50 -4.76 -16.85
C PRO A 291 -9.32 -4.95 -15.57
N ILE A 292 -8.84 -5.79 -14.65
CA ILE A 292 -9.51 -6.17 -13.40
C ILE A 292 -8.89 -5.42 -12.20
N VAL A 293 -7.61 -5.06 -12.28
CA VAL A 293 -6.94 -4.26 -11.24
C VAL A 293 -7.49 -2.83 -11.29
N PRO A 294 -8.06 -2.31 -10.20
CA PRO A 294 -8.56 -0.94 -10.19
C PRO A 294 -7.45 0.06 -10.49
N ASP A 295 -7.67 1.01 -11.42
CA ASP A 295 -6.73 2.09 -11.77
C ASP A 295 -6.19 2.86 -10.55
N THR A 296 -6.92 2.85 -9.44
CA THR A 296 -6.45 3.44 -8.18
C THR A 296 -5.22 2.74 -7.58
N ILE A 297 -4.89 1.51 -8.00
CA ILE A 297 -3.78 0.69 -7.49
C ILE A 297 -2.55 0.81 -8.38
N ASP A 298 -2.71 0.74 -9.70
CA ASP A 298 -1.62 0.72 -10.68
C ASP A 298 -1.56 2.00 -11.56
N GLN A 299 -2.46 2.96 -11.30
CA GLN A 299 -2.62 4.20 -12.06
C GLN A 299 -2.98 3.95 -13.53
N GLY A 300 -3.62 2.81 -13.84
CA GLY A 300 -4.07 2.44 -15.19
C GLY A 300 -2.90 2.17 -16.14
N LYS A 301 -1.76 1.70 -15.62
CA LYS A 301 -0.58 1.37 -16.43
C LYS A 301 -0.28 -0.12 -16.40
N LYS A 302 -0.19 -0.70 -17.60
CA LYS A 302 0.28 -2.07 -17.79
C LYS A 302 1.63 -2.34 -17.12
N PRO A 303 1.85 -3.55 -16.60
CA PRO A 303 3.14 -3.98 -16.06
C PRO A 303 4.28 -3.74 -17.05
N PHE A 304 5.42 -3.27 -16.54
CA PHE A 304 6.61 -3.07 -17.38
C PHE A 304 7.18 -4.39 -17.88
N ILE A 305 7.23 -5.42 -17.02
CA ILE A 305 7.72 -6.76 -17.38
C ILE A 305 6.65 -7.45 -18.20
N LYS A 306 7.00 -7.78 -19.44
CA LYS A 306 6.11 -8.46 -20.38
C LYS A 306 6.64 -9.86 -20.69
N PRO A 307 5.76 -10.80 -21.10
CA PRO A 307 6.17 -12.16 -21.42
C PRO A 307 7.36 -12.26 -22.38
N PHE A 308 7.43 -11.39 -23.41
CA PHE A 308 8.53 -11.41 -24.36
C PHE A 308 9.88 -10.98 -23.75
N MET A 309 9.87 -10.17 -22.68
CA MET A 309 11.10 -9.70 -22.05
C MET A 309 11.81 -10.82 -21.27
N ILE A 310 11.05 -11.86 -20.86
CA ILE A 310 11.59 -13.05 -20.22
C ILE A 310 12.41 -13.87 -21.23
N ASP A 311 11.92 -13.98 -22.46
CA ASP A 311 12.63 -14.65 -23.56
C ASP A 311 13.94 -13.91 -23.98
N LEU A 312 14.16 -12.68 -23.46
CA LEU A 312 15.34 -11.84 -23.70
C LEU A 312 16.26 -11.73 -22.48
N ALA A 313 15.88 -12.28 -21.33
CA ALA A 313 16.58 -12.02 -20.08
C ALA A 313 17.98 -12.66 -20.05
N SER A 314 18.17 -13.78 -20.75
CA SER A 314 19.49 -14.41 -20.93
C SER A 314 20.32 -13.79 -22.06
N ASP A 315 19.82 -12.78 -22.78
CA ASP A 315 20.54 -12.19 -23.91
C ASP A 315 21.77 -11.40 -23.43
N HIS A 316 22.96 -11.86 -23.84
CA HIS A 316 24.24 -11.20 -23.53
C HIS A 316 24.77 -10.39 -24.71
N TYR A 317 25.03 -9.10 -24.48
CA TYR A 317 25.54 -8.14 -25.45
C TYR A 317 26.83 -7.48 -24.95
N ASP A 318 27.94 -8.21 -24.95
CA ASP A 318 29.30 -7.65 -24.88
C ASP A 318 29.79 -7.33 -26.28
N ILE A 319 30.35 -6.14 -26.50
CA ILE A 319 30.66 -5.61 -27.83
C ILE A 319 32.17 -5.34 -28.00
N ASP A 320 32.66 -5.61 -29.21
CA ASP A 320 34.02 -5.26 -29.62
C ASP A 320 34.05 -3.86 -30.24
N ILE A 321 34.63 -2.90 -29.53
CA ILE A 321 34.78 -1.51 -29.99
C ILE A 321 36.09 -1.25 -30.76
N SER A 322 36.85 -2.30 -31.12
CA SER A 322 38.16 -2.18 -31.79
C SER A 322 38.11 -1.32 -33.05
N ARG A 323 37.00 -1.35 -33.80
CA ARG A 323 36.83 -0.53 -35.02
C ARG A 323 36.71 0.96 -34.71
N ALA A 324 35.93 1.32 -33.69
CA ALA A 324 35.83 2.70 -33.21
C ALA A 324 37.20 3.22 -32.71
N GLN A 325 37.96 2.37 -32.01
CA GLN A 325 39.31 2.69 -31.57
C GLN A 325 40.28 2.93 -32.74
N LYS A 326 40.30 2.03 -33.73
CA LYS A 326 41.20 2.11 -34.90
C LYS A 326 40.91 3.34 -35.77
N LEU A 327 39.63 3.59 -36.08
CA LEU A 327 39.25 4.63 -37.03
C LEU A 327 39.07 6.02 -36.39
N LEU A 328 38.59 6.09 -35.15
CA LEU A 328 38.28 7.37 -34.48
C LEU A 328 39.23 7.71 -33.32
N HIS A 329 40.05 6.76 -32.87
CA HIS A 329 40.76 6.83 -31.58
C HIS A 329 39.80 7.15 -30.43
N TRP A 330 38.61 6.54 -30.49
CA TRP A 330 37.58 6.69 -29.48
C TRP A 330 37.60 5.50 -28.53
N LYS A 331 37.51 5.78 -27.24
CA LYS A 331 37.26 4.81 -26.15
C LYS A 331 36.29 5.45 -25.16
N PRO A 332 35.38 4.68 -24.54
CA PRO A 332 34.53 5.18 -23.47
C PRO A 332 35.42 5.63 -22.30
N LYS A 333 35.09 6.78 -21.70
CA LYS A 333 35.77 7.31 -20.50
C LYS A 333 35.00 7.00 -19.23
N HIS A 334 33.72 6.67 -19.36
CA HIS A 334 32.82 6.38 -18.26
C HIS A 334 32.46 4.90 -18.23
N ARG A 335 32.09 4.44 -17.02
CA ARG A 335 31.64 3.08 -16.76
C ARG A 335 30.34 3.09 -15.98
N ILE A 336 29.45 2.14 -16.26
CA ILE A 336 28.19 2.04 -15.54
C ILE A 336 28.41 1.76 -14.05
N TYR A 337 29.45 1.00 -13.68
CA TYR A 337 29.80 0.72 -12.28
C TYR A 337 29.94 2.01 -11.41
N GLU A 338 30.55 3.04 -12.00
CA GLU A 338 30.67 4.37 -11.40
C GLU A 338 29.42 5.23 -11.66
N GLY A 339 28.82 5.12 -12.85
CA GLY A 339 27.58 5.79 -13.21
C GLY A 339 26.40 5.51 -12.26
N LEU A 340 26.31 4.28 -11.74
CA LEU A 340 25.31 3.89 -10.75
C LEU A 340 25.40 4.70 -9.46
N LYS A 341 26.60 5.15 -9.05
CA LYS A 341 26.75 6.03 -7.89
C LYS A 341 25.97 7.33 -8.10
N ASN A 342 26.10 7.92 -9.28
CA ASN A 342 25.44 9.19 -9.62
C ASN A 342 23.93 9.01 -9.79
N LEU A 343 23.50 7.96 -10.51
CA LEU A 343 22.09 7.63 -10.69
C LEU A 343 21.37 7.43 -9.35
N ILE A 344 21.99 6.69 -8.42
CA ILE A 344 21.42 6.43 -7.09
C ILE A 344 21.52 7.66 -6.19
N ALA A 345 22.57 8.45 -6.28
CA ALA A 345 22.64 9.74 -5.58
C ALA A 345 21.54 10.70 -6.05
N SER A 346 21.27 10.75 -7.36
CA SER A 346 20.17 11.52 -7.97
C SER A 346 18.81 11.04 -7.45
N LEU A 347 18.58 9.72 -7.40
CA LEU A 347 17.38 9.11 -6.82
C LEU A 347 17.20 9.49 -5.35
N LYS A 348 18.24 9.35 -4.52
CA LYS A 348 18.17 9.68 -3.08
C LYS A 348 17.96 11.17 -2.82
N LYS A 349 18.54 12.03 -3.67
CA LYS A 349 18.41 13.49 -3.57
C LYS A 349 16.98 13.96 -3.82
N ASP A 350 16.35 13.46 -4.89
CA ASP A 350 14.97 13.81 -5.24
C ASP A 350 14.28 12.60 -5.91
N PRO A 351 13.67 11.71 -5.10
CA PRO A 351 13.02 10.51 -5.63
C PRO A 351 11.91 10.86 -6.62
N ALA A 352 11.04 11.81 -6.29
CA ALA A 352 9.88 12.11 -7.14
C ALA A 352 10.30 12.62 -8.53
N ALA A 353 11.29 13.51 -8.60
CA ALA A 353 11.81 13.98 -9.87
C ALA A 353 12.58 12.89 -10.63
N TRP A 354 13.28 11.99 -9.92
CA TRP A 354 13.97 10.86 -10.55
C TRP A 354 13.02 9.89 -11.25
N TYR A 355 11.91 9.50 -10.60
CA TYR A 355 10.89 8.62 -11.18
C TYR A 355 10.29 9.26 -12.45
N LYS A 356 9.94 10.56 -12.37
CA LYS A 356 9.42 11.33 -13.51
C LYS A 356 10.43 11.41 -14.66
N ARG A 357 11.71 11.69 -14.39
CA ARG A 357 12.77 11.77 -15.41
C ARG A 357 13.01 10.45 -16.12
N ASN A 358 12.79 9.32 -15.44
CA ASN A 358 13.03 7.97 -15.97
C ASN A 358 11.77 7.29 -16.51
N GLY A 359 10.61 7.97 -16.51
CA GLY A 359 9.35 7.41 -16.99
C GLY A 359 8.81 6.25 -16.15
N VAL A 360 9.31 6.06 -14.93
CA VAL A 360 8.86 5.03 -13.99
C VAL A 360 7.62 5.55 -13.25
N LEU A 361 6.67 4.65 -12.97
CA LEU A 361 5.48 5.00 -12.22
C LEU A 361 5.84 5.49 -10.81
N LEU A 362 5.31 6.66 -10.42
CA LEU A 362 5.59 7.24 -9.12
C LEU A 362 4.77 6.52 -8.03
N PRO A 363 5.42 5.87 -7.03
CA PRO A 363 4.71 5.18 -5.96
C PRO A 363 3.95 6.16 -5.05
N ASP A 364 2.83 5.70 -4.48
CA ASP A 364 1.94 6.53 -3.65
C ASP A 364 2.64 7.18 -2.46
N TRP A 365 3.53 6.45 -1.79
CA TRP A 365 4.28 6.95 -0.65
C TRP A 365 5.32 8.01 -1.04
N VAL A 366 5.90 7.93 -2.25
CA VAL A 366 6.81 8.96 -2.78
C VAL A 366 6.02 10.20 -3.17
N ARG A 367 4.86 10.02 -3.83
CA ARG A 367 3.93 11.12 -4.16
C ARG A 367 3.48 11.86 -2.89
N THR A 368 3.09 11.13 -1.85
CA THR A 368 2.72 11.71 -0.55
C THR A 368 3.86 12.50 0.08
N ALA A 369 5.09 11.96 0.06
CA ALA A 369 6.25 12.67 0.59
C ALA A 369 6.50 13.99 -0.17
N GLN A 370 6.40 13.97 -1.50
CA GLN A 370 6.54 15.17 -2.33
C GLN A 370 5.49 16.24 -2.03
N GLU A 371 4.22 15.88 -1.91
CA GLU A 371 3.14 16.82 -1.57
C GLU A 371 3.32 17.48 -0.19
N LYS A 372 4.08 16.82 0.70
CA LYS A 372 4.41 17.35 2.03
C LYS A 372 5.76 18.08 2.07
N ASP A 373 6.41 18.26 0.91
CA ASP A 373 7.75 18.84 0.78
C ASP A 373 8.79 18.09 1.62
N LEU A 374 8.69 16.76 1.63
CA LEU A 374 9.59 15.86 2.35
C LEU A 374 10.35 14.96 1.38
N ASN A 375 11.62 14.71 1.68
CA ASN A 375 12.42 13.75 0.93
C ASN A 375 11.99 12.30 1.29
N ALA A 376 11.51 11.56 0.29
CA ALA A 376 10.99 10.21 0.48
C ALA A 376 12.07 9.20 0.93
N ASP A 377 13.31 9.32 0.44
CA ASP A 377 14.43 8.45 0.85
C ASP A 377 14.78 8.64 2.33
N GLN A 378 14.78 9.88 2.81
CA GLN A 378 14.99 10.17 4.23
C GLN A 378 13.88 9.58 5.12
N ILE A 379 12.62 9.65 4.68
CA ILE A 379 11.50 9.03 5.39
C ILE A 379 11.66 7.51 5.43
N ARG A 380 11.95 6.89 4.29
CA ARG A 380 12.18 5.45 4.16
C ARG A 380 13.34 5.01 5.06
N HIS A 381 14.48 5.69 5.01
CA HIS A 381 15.65 5.36 5.80
C HIS A 381 15.38 5.49 7.31
N LYS A 382 14.73 6.57 7.75
CA LYS A 382 14.31 6.74 9.15
C LYS A 382 13.36 5.63 9.60
N HIS A 383 12.39 5.28 8.75
CA HIS A 383 11.45 4.20 9.04
C HIS A 383 12.14 2.83 9.14
N GLU A 384 13.01 2.47 8.19
CA GLU A 384 13.74 1.20 8.22
C GLU A 384 14.64 1.09 9.45
N THR A 385 15.38 2.14 9.79
CA THR A 385 16.26 2.16 10.97
C THR A 385 15.46 1.99 12.26
N GLU A 386 14.33 2.70 12.40
CA GLU A 386 13.47 2.60 13.56
C GLU A 386 12.76 1.24 13.65
N TYR A 387 12.30 0.72 12.51
CA TYR A 387 11.70 -0.61 12.43
C TYR A 387 12.69 -1.69 12.88
N PHE A 388 13.91 -1.64 12.36
CA PHE A 388 14.97 -2.59 12.73
C PHE A 388 15.34 -2.49 14.22
N ARG A 389 15.47 -1.27 14.75
CA ARG A 389 15.73 -1.04 16.18
C ARG A 389 14.64 -1.64 17.05
N GLN A 390 13.38 -1.28 16.80
CA GLN A 390 12.23 -1.81 17.54
C GLN A 390 12.12 -3.33 17.42
N HIS A 391 12.43 -3.89 16.25
CA HIS A 391 12.36 -5.34 16.03
C HIS A 391 13.39 -6.06 16.90
N ASN A 392 14.63 -5.58 16.92
CA ASN A 392 15.69 -6.14 17.76
C ASN A 392 15.38 -6.05 19.26
N GLU A 393 14.82 -4.93 19.71
CA GLU A 393 14.41 -4.73 21.10
C GLU A 393 13.28 -5.70 21.54
N ASN A 394 12.49 -6.20 20.59
CA ASN A 394 11.33 -7.06 20.86
C ASN A 394 11.50 -8.51 20.37
N LEU A 395 12.71 -8.94 19.98
CA LEU A 395 12.99 -10.32 19.53
C LEU A 395 12.58 -11.38 20.57
N TRP A 396 12.67 -11.06 21.86
CA TRP A 396 12.31 -11.94 22.96
C TRP A 396 10.87 -12.51 22.82
N ALA A 397 9.95 -11.73 22.27
CA ALA A 397 8.56 -12.15 22.11
C ALA A 397 8.41 -13.30 21.10
N HIS A 398 9.20 -13.30 20.02
CA HIS A 398 9.21 -14.41 19.07
C HIS A 398 9.81 -15.68 19.68
N PHE A 399 10.79 -15.55 20.58
CA PHE A 399 11.29 -16.69 21.35
C PHE A 399 10.27 -17.24 22.35
N LEU A 400 9.45 -16.39 22.96
CA LEU A 400 8.34 -16.87 23.80
C LEU A 400 7.30 -17.62 22.98
N ASN A 401 6.97 -17.18 21.77
CA ASN A 401 6.09 -17.95 20.86
C ASN A 401 6.71 -19.29 20.43
N LEU A 402 8.03 -19.36 20.23
CA LEU A 402 8.71 -20.65 20.03
C LEU A 402 8.54 -21.57 21.26
N GLY A 403 8.67 -21.03 22.48
CA GLY A 403 8.39 -21.78 23.71
C GLY A 403 6.94 -22.27 23.79
N LEU A 404 5.97 -21.42 23.47
CA LEU A 404 4.55 -21.75 23.43
C LEU A 404 4.23 -22.79 22.34
N ALA A 405 4.97 -22.82 21.23
CA ALA A 405 4.84 -23.87 20.23
C ALA A 405 5.17 -25.26 20.81
N PHE A 406 6.28 -25.38 21.55
CA PHE A 406 6.62 -26.63 22.25
C PHE A 406 5.62 -26.96 23.36
N TRP A 407 5.11 -25.95 24.07
CA TRP A 407 4.05 -26.12 25.04
C TRP A 407 2.81 -26.76 24.40
N LEU A 408 2.31 -26.22 23.29
CA LEU A 408 1.14 -26.75 22.57
C LEU A 408 1.34 -28.17 22.06
N MET A 409 2.55 -28.54 21.61
CA MET A 409 2.83 -29.90 21.15
C MET A 409 2.82 -30.94 22.28
N THR A 410 2.99 -30.53 23.53
CA THR A 410 3.08 -31.43 24.69
C THR A 410 1.88 -31.36 25.62
N ALA A 411 1.18 -30.22 25.66
CA ALA A 411 0.03 -29.97 26.53
C ALA A 411 -1.09 -31.02 26.42
N PRO A 412 -1.52 -31.47 25.22
CA PRO A 412 -2.62 -32.43 25.13
C PRO A 412 -2.34 -33.76 25.82
N PHE A 413 -1.09 -34.21 25.82
CA PHE A 413 -0.67 -35.47 26.44
C PHE A 413 -0.49 -35.33 27.96
N ILE A 414 0.00 -34.17 28.43
CA ILE A 414 0.24 -33.90 29.85
C ILE A 414 -1.08 -33.59 30.57
N LEU A 415 -1.96 -32.82 29.93
CA LEU A 415 -3.26 -32.41 30.47
C LEU A 415 -4.37 -33.43 30.18
N ALA A 416 -4.02 -34.57 29.56
CA ALA A 416 -4.93 -35.67 29.25
C ALA A 416 -6.20 -35.23 28.51
N TYR A 417 -6.03 -34.56 27.36
CA TYR A 417 -7.16 -34.15 26.53
C TYR A 417 -7.98 -35.37 26.07
N GLU A 418 -9.28 -35.36 26.34
CA GLU A 418 -10.17 -36.46 25.94
C GLU A 418 -10.53 -36.44 24.45
N SER A 419 -10.61 -35.25 23.85
CA SER A 419 -10.97 -35.09 22.44
C SER A 419 -9.76 -35.22 21.53
N GLN A 420 -9.79 -36.20 20.62
CA GLN A 420 -8.75 -36.38 19.59
C GLN A 420 -8.66 -35.18 18.64
N ALA A 421 -9.79 -34.50 18.37
CA ALA A 421 -9.79 -33.29 17.55
C ALA A 421 -9.00 -32.16 18.21
N MET A 422 -9.15 -31.99 19.54
CA MET A 422 -8.37 -31.01 20.31
C MET A 422 -6.88 -31.36 20.34
N VAL A 423 -6.54 -32.64 20.51
CA VAL A 423 -5.13 -33.10 20.47
C VAL A 423 -4.46 -32.71 19.16
N TRP A 424 -5.08 -33.03 18.01
CA TRP A 424 -4.52 -32.67 16.71
C TRP A 424 -4.51 -31.18 16.46
N SER A 425 -5.55 -30.45 16.89
CA SER A 425 -5.62 -28.99 16.79
C SER A 425 -4.39 -28.34 17.43
N ASP A 426 -4.07 -28.70 18.67
CA ASP A 426 -2.97 -28.10 19.42
C ASP A 426 -1.60 -28.51 18.88
N VAL A 427 -1.42 -29.79 18.56
CA VAL A 427 -0.14 -30.29 18.01
C VAL A 427 0.16 -29.61 16.67
N ILE A 428 -0.83 -29.53 15.76
CA ILE A 428 -0.66 -28.86 14.46
C ILE A 428 -0.41 -27.36 14.66
N SER A 429 -1.18 -26.71 15.54
CA SER A 429 -1.00 -25.30 15.87
C SER A 429 0.40 -25.04 16.43
N GLY A 430 0.92 -25.93 17.27
CA GLY A 430 2.29 -25.88 17.78
C GLY A 430 3.34 -25.98 16.67
N VAL A 431 3.23 -26.94 15.75
CA VAL A 431 4.16 -27.07 14.61
C VAL A 431 4.12 -25.85 13.71
N VAL A 432 2.93 -25.36 13.35
CA VAL A 432 2.77 -24.16 12.51
C VAL A 432 3.33 -22.93 13.21
N LEU A 433 3.02 -22.75 14.50
CA LEU A 433 3.55 -21.64 15.31
C LEU A 433 5.07 -21.69 15.40
N LEU A 434 5.67 -22.88 15.52
CA LEU A 434 7.13 -23.04 15.56
C LEU A 434 7.79 -22.47 14.30
N ILE A 435 7.29 -22.87 13.12
CA ILE A 435 7.81 -22.41 11.82
C ILE A 435 7.63 -20.90 11.68
N LEU A 436 6.42 -20.39 11.94
CA LEU A 436 6.10 -18.97 11.79
C LEU A 436 6.87 -18.09 12.78
N SER A 437 7.09 -18.57 14.00
CA SER A 437 7.86 -17.84 15.02
C SER A 437 9.34 -17.78 14.66
N PHE A 438 9.89 -18.85 14.07
CA PHE A 438 11.26 -18.84 13.56
C PHE A 438 11.42 -17.86 12.38
N MET A 439 10.47 -17.85 11.44
CA MET A 439 10.44 -16.85 10.36
C MET A 439 10.35 -15.42 10.91
N SER A 440 9.57 -15.21 11.97
CA SER A 440 9.37 -13.91 12.62
C SER A 440 10.63 -13.35 13.29
N LEU A 441 11.67 -14.15 13.54
CA LEU A 441 12.97 -13.64 14.00
C LEU A 441 13.61 -12.69 12.98
N SER A 442 13.32 -12.88 11.70
CA SER A 442 13.75 -11.96 10.64
C SER A 442 12.75 -10.82 10.49
N TRP A 443 13.23 -9.59 10.66
CA TRP A 443 12.46 -8.36 10.43
C TRP A 443 11.87 -8.24 9.02
N ARG A 444 12.36 -9.03 8.05
CA ARG A 444 11.85 -9.05 6.68
C ARG A 444 10.53 -9.80 6.55
N PHE A 445 10.23 -10.74 7.44
CA PHE A 445 9.03 -11.58 7.37
C PHE A 445 7.95 -11.09 8.34
N GLY A 446 7.63 -9.79 8.30
CA GLY A 446 6.60 -9.20 9.15
C GLY A 446 5.21 -9.86 9.01
N LEU A 447 4.90 -10.47 7.86
CA LEU A 447 3.67 -11.25 7.65
C LEU A 447 3.59 -12.51 8.52
N ALA A 448 4.72 -13.14 8.85
CA ALA A 448 4.73 -14.33 9.70
C ALA A 448 4.16 -14.05 11.10
N ARG A 449 4.28 -12.80 11.58
CA ARG A 449 3.69 -12.36 12.85
C ARG A 449 2.17 -12.30 12.79
N TRP A 450 1.58 -11.84 11.69
CA TRP A 450 0.12 -11.88 11.49
C TRP A 450 -0.40 -13.32 11.44
N LEU A 451 0.35 -14.23 10.80
CA LEU A 451 0.02 -15.65 10.77
C LEU A 451 0.12 -16.29 12.16
N CYS A 452 1.12 -15.94 12.99
CA CYS A 452 1.16 -16.35 14.40
C CYS A 452 -0.09 -15.85 15.15
N GLY A 453 -0.50 -14.60 14.89
CA GLY A 453 -1.75 -14.04 15.38
C GLY A 453 -2.98 -14.87 15.00
N ALA A 454 -3.04 -15.34 13.75
CA ALA A 454 -4.11 -16.22 13.27
C ALA A 454 -4.11 -17.58 13.97
N VAL A 455 -2.94 -18.15 14.29
CA VAL A 455 -2.84 -19.35 15.13
C VAL A 455 -3.40 -19.07 16.53
N GLY A 456 -3.04 -17.94 17.14
CA GLY A 456 -3.58 -17.56 18.44
C GLY A 456 -5.11 -17.37 18.42
N LEU A 457 -5.66 -16.77 17.36
CA LEU A 457 -7.11 -16.67 17.15
C LEU A 457 -7.77 -18.05 16.99
N TRP A 458 -7.14 -18.96 16.26
CA TRP A 458 -7.62 -20.34 16.14
C TRP A 458 -7.66 -21.04 17.49
N LEU A 459 -6.63 -20.89 18.33
CA LEU A 459 -6.61 -21.46 19.68
C LEU A 459 -7.75 -20.92 20.56
N LEU A 460 -8.14 -19.64 20.43
CA LEU A 460 -9.32 -19.13 21.13
C LEU A 460 -10.64 -19.79 20.66
N GLY A 461 -10.72 -20.16 19.38
CA GLY A 461 -11.92 -20.72 18.77
C GLY A 461 -12.02 -22.25 18.83
N ALA A 462 -10.89 -22.96 18.82
CA ALA A 462 -10.86 -24.42 18.71
C ALA A 462 -11.63 -25.13 19.84
N PRO A 463 -11.49 -24.74 21.13
CA PRO A 463 -12.29 -25.32 22.20
C PRO A 463 -13.80 -25.13 22.04
N LEU A 464 -14.21 -24.04 21.39
CA LEU A 464 -15.62 -23.72 21.17
C LEU A 464 -16.18 -24.54 19.99
N ILE A 465 -15.43 -24.63 18.90
CA ILE A 465 -15.79 -25.38 17.70
C ILE A 465 -15.88 -26.87 18.00
N PHE A 466 -14.92 -27.40 18.76
CA PHE A 466 -14.87 -28.83 19.08
C PHE A 466 -15.60 -29.18 20.38
N TRP A 467 -16.29 -28.23 21.02
CA TRP A 467 -17.00 -28.43 22.28
C TRP A 467 -16.10 -29.14 23.30
N ALA A 468 -14.99 -28.49 23.67
CA ALA A 468 -13.92 -29.10 24.42
C ALA A 468 -14.43 -29.78 25.71
N PRO A 469 -14.27 -31.12 25.83
CA PRO A 469 -14.85 -31.87 26.96
C PRO A 469 -14.11 -31.61 28.28
N THR A 470 -12.86 -31.16 28.21
CA THR A 470 -12.03 -30.94 29.41
C THR A 470 -11.81 -29.46 29.67
N ALA A 471 -11.96 -29.07 30.95
CA ALA A 471 -11.67 -27.72 31.41
C ALA A 471 -10.22 -27.32 31.16
N ALA A 472 -9.30 -28.28 31.23
CA ALA A 472 -7.88 -28.07 30.98
C ALA A 472 -7.61 -27.61 29.55
N ALA A 473 -8.25 -28.22 28.54
CA ALA A 473 -8.09 -27.82 27.15
C ALA A 473 -8.63 -26.41 26.90
N TYR A 474 -9.85 -26.12 27.38
CA TYR A 474 -10.43 -24.79 27.23
C TYR A 474 -9.58 -23.69 27.90
N LEU A 475 -9.11 -23.94 29.12
CA LEU A 475 -8.26 -23.01 29.85
C LEU A 475 -6.91 -22.78 29.14
N ASN A 476 -6.25 -23.87 28.74
CA ASN A 476 -4.95 -23.83 28.10
C ASN A 476 -5.01 -23.01 26.82
N ASP A 477 -5.93 -23.32 25.92
CA ASP A 477 -5.96 -22.70 24.60
C ASP A 477 -6.42 -21.24 24.66
N THR A 478 -7.30 -20.92 25.62
CA THR A 478 -7.67 -19.52 25.89
C THR A 478 -6.45 -18.70 26.30
N ILE A 479 -5.67 -19.16 27.28
CA ILE A 479 -4.49 -18.43 27.78
C ILE A 479 -3.39 -18.39 26.71
N VAL A 480 -3.04 -19.55 26.15
CA VAL A 480 -1.97 -19.66 25.15
C VAL A 480 -2.34 -18.89 23.89
N GLY A 481 -3.59 -18.96 23.43
CA GLY A 481 -4.08 -18.17 22.30
C GLY A 481 -3.90 -16.67 22.50
N MET A 482 -4.30 -16.14 23.67
CA MET A 482 -4.09 -14.74 24.01
C MET A 482 -2.60 -14.36 24.09
N LEU A 483 -1.76 -15.22 24.67
CA LEU A 483 -0.32 -14.98 24.76
C LEU A 483 0.37 -14.99 23.39
N VAL A 484 0.02 -15.96 22.53
CA VAL A 484 0.55 -16.07 21.16
C VAL A 484 0.22 -14.81 20.36
N MET A 485 -1.04 -14.36 20.39
CA MET A 485 -1.45 -13.10 19.78
C MET A 485 -0.72 -11.91 20.41
N GLY A 486 -0.59 -11.92 21.74
CA GLY A 486 0.14 -10.95 22.54
C GLY A 486 1.55 -10.69 22.02
N PHE A 487 2.37 -11.74 22.02
CA PHE A 487 3.77 -11.68 21.61
C PHE A 487 3.95 -11.46 20.10
N ALA A 488 3.01 -11.95 19.28
CA ALA A 488 3.08 -11.78 17.84
C ALA A 488 2.73 -10.36 17.38
N ILE A 489 1.64 -9.78 17.88
CA ILE A 489 1.02 -8.58 17.29
C ILE A 489 1.17 -7.33 18.18
N LEU A 490 1.19 -7.46 19.51
CA LEU A 490 1.27 -6.29 20.41
C LEU A 490 2.66 -5.67 20.45
N THR A 491 3.69 -6.44 20.09
CA THR A 491 5.08 -5.99 20.12
C THR A 491 5.41 -5.05 18.97
N ARG A 492 6.28 -4.07 19.21
CA ARG A 492 6.74 -3.15 18.18
C ARG A 492 7.90 -3.77 17.39
N PRO A 493 8.10 -3.41 16.10
CA PRO A 493 7.28 -2.51 15.28
C PRO A 493 6.01 -3.21 14.80
N VAL A 494 4.96 -2.45 14.48
CA VAL A 494 3.75 -3.05 13.89
C VAL A 494 4.00 -3.36 12.40
N PRO A 495 3.80 -4.60 11.93
CA PRO A 495 3.96 -4.94 10.51
C PRO A 495 2.87 -4.31 9.64
N GLY A 496 3.23 -3.84 8.44
CA GLY A 496 2.28 -3.39 7.42
C GLY A 496 1.97 -1.89 7.40
N VAL A 497 2.51 -1.08 8.32
CA VAL A 497 2.31 0.38 8.32
C VAL A 497 3.26 1.05 7.32
N ALA A 498 2.73 1.90 6.43
CA ALA A 498 3.53 2.64 5.45
C ALA A 498 4.53 3.60 6.11
N ALA A 499 5.70 3.79 5.50
CA ALA A 499 6.76 4.65 6.04
C ALA A 499 6.30 6.10 6.26
N VAL A 500 5.53 6.65 5.31
CA VAL A 500 4.93 7.99 5.43
C VAL A 500 3.94 8.08 6.58
N ALA A 501 3.11 7.06 6.79
CA ALA A 501 2.17 7.00 7.90
C ALA A 501 2.89 6.93 9.25
N ALA A 502 3.94 6.11 9.36
CA ALA A 502 4.70 5.94 10.60
C ALA A 502 5.51 7.19 10.98
N GLN A 503 6.09 7.90 10.01
CA GLN A 503 7.09 8.95 10.26
C GLN A 503 6.56 10.38 10.20
N THR A 504 5.40 10.63 9.58
CA THR A 504 4.89 11.99 9.34
C THR A 504 3.44 12.12 9.81
N GLY A 505 2.87 13.33 9.71
CA GLY A 505 1.47 13.62 10.05
C GLY A 505 1.19 13.80 11.55
N PRO A 506 0.01 14.33 11.90
CA PRO A 506 -0.32 14.70 13.27
C PRO A 506 -0.65 13.49 14.16
N THR A 507 -0.66 13.72 15.48
CA THR A 507 -1.17 12.75 16.47
C THR A 507 -2.65 12.96 16.73
N ILE A 508 -3.06 14.21 16.86
CA ILE A 508 -4.46 14.62 17.00
C ILE A 508 -5.06 14.80 15.60
N PRO A 509 -6.27 14.26 15.30
CA PRO A 509 -6.90 14.47 14.01
C PRO A 509 -7.15 15.96 13.71
N PRO A 510 -7.06 16.43 12.45
CA PRO A 510 -7.28 17.83 12.11
C PRO A 510 -8.64 18.36 12.60
N GLY A 511 -8.61 19.45 13.37
CA GLY A 511 -9.80 20.07 13.96
C GLY A 511 -10.28 19.43 15.27
N TRP A 512 -9.61 18.38 15.76
CA TRP A 512 -9.91 17.77 17.05
C TRP A 512 -9.14 18.42 18.19
N SER A 513 -9.69 18.36 19.41
CA SER A 513 -9.03 18.88 20.62
C SER A 513 -8.12 17.86 21.31
N TYR A 514 -8.29 16.56 21.03
CA TYR A 514 -7.53 15.45 21.61
C TYR A 514 -7.45 14.29 20.61
N SER A 515 -6.61 13.27 20.89
CA SER A 515 -6.58 12.07 20.07
C SER A 515 -7.52 10.99 20.60
N PRO A 516 -8.54 10.57 19.83
CA PRO A 516 -9.44 9.48 20.24
C PRO A 516 -8.76 8.11 20.23
N SER A 517 -7.61 8.00 19.57
CA SER A 517 -6.75 6.80 19.59
C SER A 517 -5.82 6.74 20.80
N SER A 518 -5.80 7.77 21.66
CA SER A 518 -4.92 7.78 22.84
C SER A 518 -5.19 6.59 23.74
N TRP A 519 -4.15 6.14 24.46
CA TRP A 519 -4.29 4.99 25.33
C TRP A 519 -5.26 5.26 26.49
N PHE A 520 -5.38 6.53 26.92
CA PHE A 520 -6.36 6.93 27.94
C PHE A 520 -7.82 6.80 27.49
N GLN A 521 -8.14 6.98 26.20
CA GLN A 521 -9.50 6.72 25.69
C GLN A 521 -9.80 5.23 25.55
N ARG A 522 -8.78 4.40 25.35
CA ARG A 522 -8.93 2.95 25.15
C ARG A 522 -8.92 2.17 26.46
N LEU A 523 -8.31 2.71 27.51
CA LEU A 523 -8.19 2.03 28.80
C LEU A 523 -9.54 1.64 29.42
N PRO A 524 -10.58 2.50 29.45
CA PRO A 524 -11.90 2.11 29.94
C PRO A 524 -12.48 0.91 29.18
N ILE A 525 -12.33 0.92 27.86
CA ILE A 525 -12.79 -0.17 26.99
C ILE A 525 -12.09 -1.47 27.37
N ILE A 526 -10.76 -1.44 27.51
CA ILE A 526 -9.95 -2.62 27.88
C ILE A 526 -10.35 -3.15 29.26
N ILE A 527 -10.53 -2.28 30.26
CA ILE A 527 -10.94 -2.68 31.62
C ILE A 527 -12.32 -3.35 31.60
N LEU A 528 -13.28 -2.76 30.88
CA LEU A 528 -14.62 -3.32 30.75
C LEU A 528 -14.62 -4.64 29.98
N ALA A 529 -13.76 -4.77 28.97
CA ALA A 529 -13.58 -6.01 28.24
C ALA A 529 -12.99 -7.12 29.12
N PHE A 530 -12.10 -6.82 30.08
CA PHE A 530 -11.67 -7.81 31.08
C PHE A 530 -12.83 -8.30 31.95
N ILE A 531 -13.71 -7.40 32.39
CA ILE A 531 -14.91 -7.78 33.18
C ILE A 531 -15.79 -8.73 32.35
N GLY A 532 -16.10 -8.34 31.10
CA GLY A 532 -16.87 -9.17 30.18
C GLY A 532 -16.20 -10.52 29.91
N PHE A 533 -14.89 -10.54 29.66
CA PHE A 533 -14.11 -11.75 29.43
C PHE A 533 -14.22 -12.74 30.58
N PHE A 534 -14.03 -12.29 31.83
CA PHE A 534 -14.10 -13.19 32.99
C PHE A 534 -15.51 -13.74 33.22
N ILE A 535 -16.54 -12.90 33.03
CA ILE A 535 -17.94 -13.34 33.13
C ILE A 535 -18.24 -14.37 32.03
N SER A 536 -17.99 -14.04 30.77
CA SER A 536 -18.28 -14.90 29.63
C SER A 536 -17.52 -16.22 29.68
N ARG A 537 -16.25 -16.22 30.10
CA ARG A 537 -15.46 -17.44 30.30
C ARG A 537 -16.05 -18.33 31.39
N TYR A 538 -16.53 -17.74 32.49
CA TYR A 538 -17.19 -18.48 33.58
C TYR A 538 -18.51 -19.10 33.12
N LEU A 539 -19.33 -18.35 32.38
CA LEU A 539 -20.57 -18.86 31.80
C LEU A 539 -20.31 -19.96 30.76
N CYS A 540 -19.28 -19.80 29.92
CA CYS A 540 -18.89 -20.80 28.94
C CYS A 540 -18.44 -22.11 29.59
N ALA A 541 -17.74 -22.05 30.72
CA ALA A 541 -17.36 -23.24 31.48
C ALA A 541 -18.59 -24.07 31.90
N TYR A 542 -19.71 -23.41 32.27
CA TYR A 542 -20.96 -24.12 32.55
C TYR A 542 -21.57 -24.72 31.28
N GLN A 543 -21.60 -23.97 30.17
CA GLN A 543 -22.13 -24.48 28.89
C GLN A 543 -21.36 -25.69 28.34
N LEU A 544 -20.05 -25.75 28.58
CA LEU A 544 -19.20 -26.88 28.24
C LEU A 544 -19.25 -28.03 29.27
N GLY A 545 -20.00 -27.86 30.37
CA GLY A 545 -20.13 -28.87 31.43
C GLY A 545 -18.90 -29.01 32.34
N HIS A 546 -18.04 -27.98 32.41
CA HIS A 546 -16.84 -27.98 33.26
C HIS A 546 -17.14 -27.63 34.72
N ILE A 547 -18.28 -27.00 34.98
CA ILE A 547 -18.77 -26.64 36.31
C ILE A 547 -20.26 -26.99 36.40
N ASP A 548 -20.72 -27.39 37.59
CA ASP A 548 -22.07 -27.91 37.79
C ASP A 548 -23.13 -26.83 38.09
N SER A 549 -22.71 -25.62 38.45
CA SER A 549 -23.62 -24.53 38.82
C SER A 549 -23.02 -23.15 38.56
N VAL A 550 -23.88 -22.17 38.31
CA VAL A 550 -23.51 -20.77 38.11
C VAL A 550 -24.02 -19.90 39.26
N TRP A 551 -23.22 -18.90 39.65
CA TRP A 551 -23.64 -17.92 40.64
C TRP A 551 -24.79 -17.03 40.13
N GLU A 552 -25.96 -17.14 40.76
CA GLU A 552 -27.15 -16.32 40.50
C GLU A 552 -27.87 -15.98 41.82
N PRO A 553 -27.71 -14.75 42.36
CA PRO A 553 -28.26 -14.38 43.66
C PRO A 553 -29.66 -13.75 43.62
N PHE A 554 -30.17 -13.33 42.45
CA PHE A 554 -31.38 -12.49 42.37
C PHE A 554 -32.53 -13.16 41.62
N PHE A 555 -32.23 -14.01 40.64
CA PHE A 555 -33.25 -14.53 39.73
C PHE A 555 -33.39 -16.04 39.83
N ALA A 556 -34.57 -16.50 40.23
CA ALA A 556 -34.93 -17.92 40.18
C ALA A 556 -35.20 -18.35 38.73
N GLY A 557 -34.92 -19.61 38.42
CA GLY A 557 -35.37 -20.22 37.17
C GLY A 557 -36.83 -20.64 37.23
N SER A 558 -37.28 -21.33 36.20
CA SER A 558 -38.62 -21.92 36.11
C SER A 558 -38.91 -22.79 37.34
N PRO A 559 -40.10 -22.69 37.97
CA PRO A 559 -40.47 -23.55 39.10
C PRO A 559 -40.53 -25.05 38.76
N GLN A 560 -40.48 -25.39 37.47
CA GLN A 560 -40.47 -26.77 36.97
C GLN A 560 -39.06 -27.31 36.66
N ASP A 561 -38.02 -26.48 36.73
CA ASP A 561 -36.62 -26.84 36.46
C ASP A 561 -35.76 -26.52 37.71
N PRO A 562 -34.89 -27.43 38.20
CA PRO A 562 -33.98 -27.14 39.31
C PRO A 562 -32.94 -26.04 39.03
N ARG A 563 -32.79 -25.56 37.79
CA ARG A 563 -31.83 -24.51 37.39
C ARG A 563 -32.18 -23.14 37.97
N ASN A 564 -31.14 -22.34 38.26
CA ASN A 564 -31.33 -20.92 38.55
C ASN A 564 -31.54 -20.09 37.26
N GLY A 565 -31.87 -18.80 37.40
CA GLY A 565 -32.22 -17.94 36.26
C GLY A 565 -31.09 -17.79 35.23
N THR A 566 -29.84 -17.67 35.68
CA THR A 566 -28.68 -17.60 34.77
C THR A 566 -28.49 -18.92 34.02
N GLU A 567 -28.55 -20.06 34.72
CA GLU A 567 -28.39 -21.38 34.14
C GLU A 567 -29.46 -21.66 33.08
N GLU A 568 -30.72 -21.29 33.33
CA GLU A 568 -31.83 -21.43 32.39
C GLU A 568 -31.61 -20.59 31.12
N ILE A 569 -31.10 -19.37 31.25
CA ILE A 569 -30.87 -18.49 30.10
C ILE A 569 -29.77 -19.01 29.18
N ILE A 570 -28.60 -19.35 29.75
CA ILE A 570 -27.43 -19.80 28.98
C ILE A 570 -27.56 -21.24 28.47
N THR A 571 -28.64 -21.93 28.82
CA THR A 571 -28.98 -23.26 28.27
C THR A 571 -30.34 -23.28 27.58
N SER A 572 -30.92 -22.11 27.34
CA SER A 572 -32.19 -21.96 26.64
C SER A 572 -32.09 -22.44 25.19
N SER A 573 -33.25 -22.72 24.57
CA SER A 573 -33.33 -23.10 23.15
C SER A 573 -32.72 -22.07 22.21
N ILE A 574 -32.71 -20.79 22.59
CA ILE A 574 -32.10 -19.70 21.82
C ILE A 574 -30.57 -19.74 21.95
N SER A 575 -30.06 -20.00 23.15
CA SER A 575 -28.61 -20.16 23.38
C SER A 575 -28.08 -21.41 22.65
N GLN A 576 -28.81 -22.53 22.73
CA GLN A 576 -28.49 -23.78 22.04
C GLN A 576 -28.67 -23.74 20.52
N ALA A 577 -29.31 -22.70 19.97
CA ALA A 577 -29.45 -22.53 18.53
C ALA A 577 -28.11 -22.20 17.83
N TRP A 578 -27.10 -21.76 18.59
CA TRP A 578 -25.78 -21.48 18.07
C TRP A 578 -24.94 -22.76 17.92
N PRO A 579 -24.10 -22.87 16.88
CA PRO A 579 -23.25 -24.04 16.64
C PRO A 579 -22.11 -24.19 17.67
N VAL A 580 -21.87 -23.16 18.47
CA VAL A 580 -20.84 -23.06 19.51
C VAL A 580 -21.44 -22.42 20.77
N PRO A 581 -20.85 -22.61 21.97
CA PRO A 581 -21.30 -21.93 23.18
C PRO A 581 -21.29 -20.41 22.99
N ASP A 582 -22.46 -19.76 23.13
CA ASP A 582 -22.61 -18.31 22.91
C ASP A 582 -21.80 -17.48 23.93
N ALA A 583 -21.73 -17.90 25.20
CA ALA A 583 -20.87 -17.28 26.19
C ALA A 583 -19.39 -17.46 25.86
N GLY A 584 -19.02 -18.58 25.22
CA GLY A 584 -17.68 -18.81 24.69
C GLY A 584 -17.32 -17.85 23.56
N LEU A 585 -18.24 -17.64 22.61
CA LEU A 585 -18.08 -16.63 21.55
C LEU A 585 -17.95 -15.22 22.13
N GLY A 586 -18.70 -14.92 23.19
CA GLY A 586 -18.55 -13.71 23.99
C GLY A 586 -17.14 -13.58 24.59
N ALA A 587 -16.64 -14.63 25.25
CA ALA A 587 -15.28 -14.63 25.82
C ALA A 587 -14.20 -14.40 24.76
N MET A 588 -14.31 -15.06 23.59
CA MET A 588 -13.39 -14.82 22.48
C MET A 588 -13.45 -13.37 21.99
N THR A 589 -14.65 -12.79 21.88
CA THR A 589 -14.84 -11.38 21.51
C THR A 589 -14.14 -10.45 22.49
N TYR A 590 -14.39 -10.59 23.79
CA TYR A 590 -13.75 -9.76 24.82
C TYR A 590 -12.22 -9.93 24.84
N ALA A 591 -11.71 -11.14 24.62
CA ALA A 591 -10.27 -11.38 24.49
C ALA A 591 -9.68 -10.58 23.31
N LEU A 592 -10.37 -10.58 22.17
CA LEU A 592 -9.97 -9.80 21.01
C LEU A 592 -10.11 -8.29 21.24
N GLU A 593 -11.12 -7.82 21.98
CA GLU A 593 -11.26 -6.40 22.38
C GLU A 593 -10.08 -5.95 23.24
N ILE A 594 -9.66 -6.77 24.21
CA ILE A 594 -8.48 -6.51 25.03
C ILE A 594 -7.24 -6.39 24.16
N LEU A 595 -6.98 -7.39 23.31
CA LEU A 595 -5.78 -7.44 22.48
C LEU A 595 -5.74 -6.30 21.46
N THR A 596 -6.81 -6.10 20.69
CA THR A 596 -6.90 -5.02 19.70
C THR A 596 -6.97 -3.64 20.34
N GLY A 597 -7.52 -3.53 21.54
CA GLY A 597 -7.50 -2.32 22.37
C GLY A 597 -6.08 -1.92 22.76
N ILE A 598 -5.20 -2.87 23.05
CA ILE A 598 -3.79 -2.62 23.40
C ILE A 598 -2.96 -2.23 22.16
N ILE A 599 -3.23 -2.80 20.98
CA ILE A 599 -2.45 -2.56 19.75
C ILE A 599 -2.45 -1.07 19.35
N GLY A 600 -1.27 -0.56 19.05
CA GLY A 600 -1.09 0.73 18.37
C GLY A 600 -0.85 1.92 19.29
N SER A 601 -0.64 3.08 18.66
CA SER A 601 -0.37 4.34 19.33
C SER A 601 -1.55 5.32 19.21
N ALA A 602 -1.44 6.50 19.81
CA ALA A 602 -2.37 7.62 19.61
C ALA A 602 -2.52 8.09 18.15
N ARG A 603 -1.80 7.48 17.20
CA ARG A 603 -1.85 7.75 15.76
C ARG A 603 -2.62 6.67 14.97
N ARG A 604 -3.15 5.63 15.64
CA ARG A 604 -3.71 4.45 14.96
C ARG A 604 -4.91 4.75 14.05
N TRP A 605 -5.70 5.80 14.35
CA TRP A 605 -6.77 6.30 13.47
C TRP A 605 -6.33 6.56 12.02
N ARG A 606 -5.05 6.89 11.77
CA ARG A 606 -4.50 7.06 10.41
C ARG A 606 -3.44 6.05 10.01
N THR A 607 -2.73 5.44 10.97
CA THR A 607 -1.68 4.46 10.64
C THR A 607 -2.24 3.05 10.47
N MET A 608 -3.37 2.73 11.10
CA MET A 608 -4.06 1.43 11.01
C MET A 608 -5.60 1.61 10.98
N PRO A 609 -6.18 2.29 9.97
CA PRO A 609 -7.62 2.50 9.89
C PRO A 609 -8.44 1.20 9.98
N TRP A 610 -7.95 0.12 9.35
CA TRP A 610 -8.61 -1.18 9.38
C TRP A 610 -8.78 -1.74 10.79
N LEU A 611 -7.78 -1.55 11.66
CA LEU A 611 -7.81 -2.04 13.03
C LEU A 611 -8.81 -1.26 13.87
N VAL A 612 -8.89 0.07 13.66
CA VAL A 612 -9.87 0.91 14.34
C VAL A 612 -11.30 0.54 13.93
N ILE A 613 -11.52 0.30 12.63
CA ILE A 613 -12.83 -0.13 12.13
C ILE A 613 -13.19 -1.51 12.66
N LEU A 614 -12.26 -2.47 12.67
CA LEU A 614 -12.46 -3.77 13.28
C LEU A 614 -12.82 -3.64 14.77
N PHE A 615 -12.07 -2.83 15.52
CA PHE A 615 -12.31 -2.60 16.94
C PHE A 615 -13.70 -2.00 17.22
N GLY A 616 -14.13 -1.02 16.44
CA GLY A 616 -15.47 -0.45 16.58
C GLY A 616 -16.60 -1.38 16.10
N ILE A 617 -16.36 -2.23 15.09
CA ILE A 617 -17.29 -3.27 14.65
C ILE A 617 -17.48 -4.35 15.72
N MET A 618 -16.42 -4.66 16.48
CA MET A 618 -16.56 -5.57 17.62
C MET A 618 -17.46 -4.95 18.69
N ILE A 619 -17.24 -3.69 19.06
CA ILE A 619 -17.98 -3.08 20.17
C ILE A 619 -19.45 -2.78 19.81
N VAL A 620 -19.71 -2.14 18.67
CA VAL A 620 -21.05 -1.60 18.36
C VAL A 620 -22.04 -2.72 17.94
N PRO A 621 -21.81 -3.46 16.83
CA PRO A 621 -22.61 -4.63 16.47
C PRO A 621 -22.77 -5.68 17.58
N LEU A 622 -21.70 -6.07 18.28
CA LEU A 622 -21.82 -7.10 19.32
C LEU A 622 -22.49 -6.54 20.59
N GLY A 623 -22.35 -5.24 20.85
CA GLY A 623 -23.20 -4.53 21.81
C GLY A 623 -24.68 -4.66 21.46
N ILE A 624 -25.06 -4.48 20.20
CA ILE A 624 -26.46 -4.67 19.73
C ILE A 624 -26.92 -6.11 19.94
N VAL A 625 -26.08 -7.11 19.63
CA VAL A 625 -26.40 -8.52 19.89
C VAL A 625 -26.58 -8.76 21.39
N SER A 626 -25.73 -8.18 22.24
CA SER A 626 -25.84 -8.29 23.70
C SER A 626 -27.14 -7.66 24.22
N ILE A 627 -27.55 -6.50 23.69
CA ILE A 627 -28.82 -5.86 24.02
C ILE A 627 -30.01 -6.73 23.58
N PHE A 628 -29.93 -7.33 22.39
CA PHE A 628 -30.94 -8.28 21.94
C PHE A 628 -31.09 -9.46 22.92
N PHE A 629 -29.97 -10.02 23.41
CA PHE A 629 -30.01 -11.07 24.43
C PHE A 629 -30.61 -10.59 25.75
N ILE A 630 -30.41 -9.34 26.17
CA ILE A 630 -31.10 -8.78 27.34
C ILE A 630 -32.61 -8.72 27.10
N ILE A 631 -33.04 -8.21 25.93
CA ILE A 631 -34.46 -8.01 25.59
C ILE A 631 -35.22 -9.34 25.66
N ILE A 632 -34.65 -10.40 25.09
CA ILE A 632 -35.35 -11.68 24.99
C ILE A 632 -35.43 -12.46 26.31
N GLN A 633 -34.54 -12.19 27.29
CA GLN A 633 -34.48 -12.94 28.55
C GLN A 633 -35.84 -12.97 29.28
N PRO A 634 -36.43 -11.84 29.70
CA PRO A 634 -37.74 -11.87 30.35
C PRO A 634 -38.89 -12.06 29.36
N ILE A 635 -38.75 -11.65 28.10
CA ILE A 635 -39.86 -11.68 27.14
C ILE A 635 -40.13 -13.11 26.65
N LEU A 636 -39.08 -13.86 26.32
CA LEU A 636 -39.20 -15.21 25.74
C LEU A 636 -38.89 -16.33 26.72
N ILE A 637 -37.92 -16.15 27.62
CA ILE A 637 -37.47 -17.19 28.56
C ILE A 637 -38.19 -17.06 29.90
N GLY A 638 -38.49 -15.84 30.33
CA GLY A 638 -39.30 -15.58 31.53
C GLY A 638 -38.50 -15.35 32.81
N THR A 639 -37.16 -15.31 32.73
CA THR A 639 -36.26 -15.01 33.84
C THR A 639 -35.13 -14.06 33.40
N TRP A 640 -34.17 -13.76 34.30
CA TRP A 640 -33.01 -12.89 34.04
C TRP A 640 -31.70 -13.56 34.46
N CYS A 641 -30.61 -13.10 33.85
CA CYS A 641 -29.27 -13.53 34.15
C CYS A 641 -28.48 -12.35 34.72
N THR A 642 -28.18 -12.39 36.02
CA THR A 642 -27.47 -11.30 36.73
C THR A 642 -26.12 -10.99 36.06
N LEU A 643 -25.36 -12.03 35.75
CA LEU A 643 -24.04 -11.88 35.13
C LEU A 643 -24.12 -11.35 33.70
N CYS A 644 -25.14 -11.74 32.94
CA CYS A 644 -25.38 -11.26 31.57
C CYS A 644 -25.75 -9.77 31.57
N LEU A 645 -26.56 -9.32 32.54
CA LEU A 645 -26.87 -7.90 32.72
C LEU A 645 -25.61 -7.09 33.04
N ILE A 646 -24.74 -7.58 33.92
CA ILE A 646 -23.46 -6.92 34.23
C ILE A 646 -22.57 -6.83 32.99
N ALA A 647 -22.40 -7.93 32.25
CA ALA A 647 -21.59 -7.96 31.04
C ALA A 647 -22.15 -7.02 29.96
N ALA A 648 -23.47 -6.96 29.80
CA ALA A 648 -24.09 -6.08 28.84
C ALA A 648 -24.02 -4.59 29.23
N VAL A 649 -24.12 -4.26 30.53
CA VAL A 649 -23.82 -2.90 31.01
C VAL A 649 -22.37 -2.54 30.72
N ALA A 650 -21.43 -3.45 30.96
CA ALA A 650 -20.02 -3.22 30.64
C ALA A 650 -19.85 -2.91 29.14
N MET A 651 -20.46 -3.68 28.25
CA MET A 651 -20.45 -3.44 26.80
C MET A 651 -21.08 -2.10 26.39
N LEU A 652 -22.24 -1.76 26.96
CA LEU A 652 -22.91 -0.49 26.69
C LEU A 652 -22.00 0.70 27.02
N ILE A 653 -21.29 0.65 28.14
CA ILE A 653 -20.36 1.72 28.55
C ILE A 653 -19.16 1.83 27.61
N GLN A 654 -18.77 0.77 26.89
CA GLN A 654 -17.68 0.84 25.90
C GLN A 654 -18.04 1.66 24.65
N ILE A 655 -19.31 1.59 24.21
CA ILE A 655 -19.80 2.26 22.99
C ILE A 655 -19.41 3.74 22.89
N PRO A 656 -19.65 4.60 23.90
CA PRO A 656 -19.33 6.02 23.78
C PRO A 656 -17.83 6.29 23.60
N TYR A 657 -16.94 5.44 24.13
CA TYR A 657 -15.49 5.59 23.96
C TYR A 657 -15.00 5.12 22.58
N SER A 658 -15.75 4.26 21.88
CA SER A 658 -15.33 3.72 20.57
C SER A 658 -15.76 4.60 19.38
N ILE A 659 -16.87 5.34 19.51
CA ILE A 659 -17.44 6.14 18.41
C ILE A 659 -16.46 7.21 17.94
N ASP A 660 -15.78 7.90 18.85
CA ASP A 660 -14.87 8.99 18.50
C ASP A 660 -13.74 8.53 17.57
N GLU A 661 -13.21 7.34 17.81
CA GLU A 661 -12.13 6.78 16.98
C GLU A 661 -12.62 6.39 15.59
N LEU A 662 -13.84 5.83 15.50
CA LEU A 662 -14.51 5.52 14.23
C LEU A 662 -14.77 6.79 13.41
N VAL A 663 -15.25 7.86 14.05
CA VAL A 663 -15.53 9.15 13.39
C VAL A 663 -14.23 9.77 12.88
N ALA A 664 -13.18 9.82 13.69
CA ALA A 664 -11.88 10.35 13.28
C ALA A 664 -11.29 9.58 12.08
N THR A 665 -11.37 8.25 12.12
CA THR A 665 -10.92 7.37 11.04
C THR A 665 -11.76 7.54 9.76
N GLY A 666 -13.08 7.67 9.89
CA GLY A 666 -13.97 7.95 8.77
C GLY A 666 -13.70 9.30 8.11
N GLN A 667 -13.48 10.35 8.91
CA GLN A 667 -13.07 11.66 8.41
C GLN A 667 -11.71 11.61 7.68
N PHE A 668 -10.75 10.86 8.23
CA PHE A 668 -9.45 10.62 7.61
C PHE A 668 -9.57 9.95 6.25
N LEU A 669 -10.25 8.81 6.17
CA LEU A 669 -10.47 8.07 4.91
C LEU A 669 -11.21 8.94 3.88
N SER A 670 -12.19 9.74 4.33
CA SER A 670 -12.90 10.70 3.47
C SER A 670 -11.98 11.78 2.90
N ARG A 671 -11.09 12.37 3.72
CA ARG A 671 -10.09 13.34 3.25
C ARG A 671 -9.14 12.74 2.23
N ARG A 672 -8.65 11.52 2.49
CA ARG A 672 -7.72 10.80 1.60
C ARG A 672 -8.37 10.45 0.26
N LYS A 673 -9.64 10.01 0.28
CA LYS A 673 -10.43 9.80 -0.94
C LYS A 673 -10.57 11.08 -1.77
N LYS A 674 -10.87 12.22 -1.13
CA LYS A 674 -10.99 13.52 -1.80
C LYS A 674 -9.68 14.00 -2.43
N GLN A 675 -8.54 13.54 -1.90
CA GLN A 675 -7.20 13.79 -2.45
C GLN A 675 -6.81 12.80 -3.57
N GLY A 676 -7.74 11.95 -4.04
CA GLY A 676 -7.49 10.99 -5.11
C GLY A 676 -6.63 9.79 -4.71
N ARG A 677 -6.53 9.49 -3.40
CA ARG A 677 -5.74 8.35 -2.89
C ARG A 677 -6.54 7.05 -2.93
N SER A 678 -5.84 5.93 -3.12
CA SER A 678 -6.43 4.60 -3.05
C SER A 678 -6.94 4.30 -1.64
N LEU A 679 -8.25 4.17 -1.49
CA LEU A 679 -8.86 3.85 -0.19
C LEU A 679 -8.38 2.52 0.37
N ILE A 680 -8.16 1.52 -0.49
CA ILE A 680 -7.71 0.18 -0.08
C ILE A 680 -6.31 0.26 0.54
N HIS A 681 -5.37 0.92 -0.14
CA HIS A 681 -4.02 1.09 0.39
C HIS A 681 -4.00 1.89 1.70
N VAL A 682 -4.71 3.02 1.73
CA VAL A 682 -4.80 3.87 2.92
C VAL A 682 -5.46 3.12 4.08
N PHE A 683 -6.46 2.29 3.82
CA PHE A 683 -7.16 1.51 4.85
C PHE A 683 -6.25 0.47 5.51
N PHE A 684 -5.45 -0.28 4.74
CA PHE A 684 -4.58 -1.34 5.26
C PHE A 684 -3.22 -0.85 5.77
N GLN A 685 -2.59 0.11 5.07
CA GLN A 685 -1.22 0.56 5.38
C GLN A 685 -1.16 1.93 6.08
N GLY A 686 -2.28 2.65 6.12
CA GLY A 686 -2.34 4.02 6.64
C GLY A 686 -1.72 5.06 5.72
N ASP A 687 -1.83 6.33 6.10
CA ASP A 687 -1.17 7.46 5.41
C ASP A 687 -0.84 8.60 6.40
N THR A 688 -0.17 9.63 5.90
CA THR A 688 0.01 10.90 6.60
C THR A 688 -1.29 11.71 6.63
N ASP A 689 -1.35 12.78 7.42
CA ASP A 689 -2.42 13.77 7.32
C ASP A 689 -1.93 15.23 7.41
N GLU A 690 -2.81 16.20 7.19
CA GLU A 690 -2.51 17.61 7.43
C GLU A 690 -2.19 17.89 8.90
N GLY A 691 -1.15 18.71 9.15
CA GLY A 691 -0.68 18.99 10.50
C GLY A 691 0.76 18.51 10.74
N ARG A 692 1.43 19.14 11.70
CA ARG A 692 2.80 18.77 12.08
C ARG A 692 2.76 17.51 12.95
N ARG A 693 3.84 16.73 12.89
CA ARG A 693 4.06 15.64 13.85
C ARG A 693 4.33 16.24 15.22
N GLU A 694 3.37 16.06 16.12
CA GLU A 694 3.53 16.40 17.53
C GLU A 694 3.93 15.14 18.29
N VAL A 695 5.00 15.22 19.09
CA VAL A 695 5.41 14.17 20.03
C VAL A 695 4.53 14.31 21.27
N ILE A 696 3.26 13.99 21.13
CA ILE A 696 2.34 13.81 22.26
C ILE A 696 2.42 12.32 22.59
N GLU A 697 3.19 11.97 23.62
CA GLU A 697 3.24 10.62 24.17
C GLU A 697 2.33 10.55 25.40
N ASP A 698 1.51 9.49 25.47
CA ASP A 698 0.68 9.18 26.63
C ASP A 698 1.60 8.92 27.84
N ASN A 699 1.57 9.82 28.83
CA ASN A 699 2.46 9.74 29.99
C ASN A 699 1.79 9.05 31.17
N PHE A 700 2.03 7.75 31.33
CA PHE A 700 1.53 6.96 32.48
C PHE A 700 2.22 7.28 33.81
N ALA A 701 3.37 7.97 33.80
CA ALA A 701 4.08 8.34 35.03
C ALA A 701 3.45 9.54 35.76
N GLN A 702 2.36 10.09 35.25
CA GLN A 702 1.64 11.19 35.88
C GLN A 702 0.74 10.73 37.05
N ARG A 703 0.26 11.68 37.85
CA ARG A 703 -0.60 11.39 39.01
C ARG A 703 -1.89 10.67 38.57
N PRO A 704 -2.38 9.64 39.29
CA PRO A 704 -3.59 8.91 38.93
C PRO A 704 -4.82 9.81 38.72
N SER A 705 -4.99 10.86 39.52
CA SER A 705 -6.11 11.81 39.35
C SER A 705 -6.11 12.53 38.00
N LYS A 706 -4.93 12.80 37.43
CA LYS A 706 -4.80 13.39 36.11
C LYS A 706 -5.15 12.39 35.01
N ILE A 707 -4.75 11.13 35.18
CA ILE A 707 -5.14 10.01 34.28
C ILE A 707 -6.66 9.88 34.24
N PHE A 708 -7.32 9.82 35.40
CA PHE A 708 -8.78 9.77 35.48
C PHE A 708 -9.46 10.96 34.82
N LYS A 709 -8.90 12.16 34.95
CA LYS A 709 -9.42 13.35 34.28
C LYS A 709 -9.26 13.28 32.75
N GLU A 710 -8.17 12.72 32.25
CA GLU A 710 -7.94 12.53 30.81
C GLU A 710 -8.84 11.44 30.22
N ILE A 711 -9.09 10.36 30.97
CA ILE A 711 -10.08 9.32 30.64
C ILE A 711 -11.47 9.95 30.47
N LEU A 712 -11.92 10.71 31.47
CA LEU A 712 -13.25 11.33 31.47
C LEU A 712 -13.34 12.59 30.58
N GLY A 713 -12.20 13.11 30.10
CA GLY A 713 -12.14 14.36 29.35
C GLY A 713 -12.12 14.20 27.83
N GLY A 714 -11.82 13.00 27.31
CA GLY A 714 -11.61 12.77 25.88
C GLY A 714 -12.83 12.31 25.10
N GLY A 715 -14.00 12.92 25.37
CA GLY A 715 -15.16 12.89 24.45
C GLY A 715 -16.45 12.32 25.04
N VAL A 716 -16.37 11.62 26.17
CA VAL A 716 -17.55 11.17 26.92
C VAL A 716 -17.90 12.19 28.00
N THR A 717 -19.14 12.67 28.03
CA THR A 717 -19.62 13.56 29.11
C THR A 717 -20.93 13.08 29.71
N LEU A 718 -21.19 13.51 30.95
CA LEU A 718 -22.36 13.11 31.74
C LEU A 718 -23.33 14.30 31.90
N PRO A 719 -24.03 14.74 30.84
CA PRO A 719 -25.00 15.81 30.99
C PRO A 719 -26.20 15.31 31.81
N TRP A 720 -26.63 16.13 32.77
CA TRP A 720 -27.63 15.74 33.76
C TRP A 720 -28.93 15.21 33.12
N ASN A 721 -29.36 15.79 31.99
CA ASN A 721 -30.59 15.38 31.32
C ASN A 721 -30.52 13.94 30.78
N LEU A 722 -29.40 13.53 30.18
CA LEU A 722 -29.24 12.14 29.71
C LEU A 722 -28.99 11.17 30.86
N VAL A 723 -28.31 11.62 31.91
CA VAL A 723 -28.12 10.82 33.13
C VAL A 723 -29.48 10.51 33.78
N MET A 724 -30.43 11.44 33.73
CA MET A 724 -31.80 11.20 34.23
C MET A 724 -32.61 10.22 33.37
N CYS A 725 -32.24 9.98 32.11
CA CYS A 725 -32.88 8.95 31.28
C CYS A 725 -32.45 7.51 31.68
N LEU A 726 -31.27 7.35 32.28
CA LEU A 726 -30.76 6.03 32.72
C LEU A 726 -31.65 5.36 33.78
N PRO A 727 -31.99 6.01 34.91
CA PRO A 727 -32.88 5.39 35.89
C PRO A 727 -34.29 5.13 35.32
N ILE A 728 -34.77 5.95 34.37
CA ILE A 728 -36.05 5.71 33.69
C ILE A 728 -35.97 4.41 32.86
N GLY A 729 -34.90 4.24 32.07
CA GLY A 729 -34.70 3.01 31.30
C GLY A 729 -34.57 1.75 32.18
N ILE A 730 -33.82 1.84 33.29
CA ILE A 730 -33.72 0.75 34.27
C ILE A 730 -35.09 0.45 34.88
N TRP A 731 -35.83 1.47 35.31
CA TRP A 731 -37.16 1.30 35.89
C TRP A 731 -38.11 0.55 34.93
N LEU A 732 -38.14 0.98 33.67
CA LEU A 732 -38.94 0.35 32.62
C LEU A 732 -38.59 -1.14 32.41
N MET A 733 -37.31 -1.50 32.54
CA MET A 733 -36.88 -2.90 32.42
C MET A 733 -37.38 -3.80 33.55
N PHE A 734 -37.75 -3.24 34.71
CA PHE A 734 -38.15 -3.98 35.91
C PHE A 734 -39.64 -3.79 36.28
N THR A 735 -40.47 -3.19 35.42
CA THR A 735 -41.90 -2.96 35.70
C THR A 735 -42.68 -4.25 35.97
N ARG A 736 -42.22 -5.38 35.41
CA ARG A 736 -42.76 -6.72 35.71
C ARG A 736 -42.69 -7.07 37.20
N ILE A 737 -41.59 -6.70 37.87
CA ILE A 737 -41.37 -7.01 39.28
C ILE A 737 -41.97 -5.92 40.18
N THR A 738 -41.92 -4.65 39.74
CA THR A 738 -42.26 -3.51 40.60
C THR A 738 -43.73 -3.10 40.55
N LEU A 739 -44.41 -3.28 39.41
CA LEU A 739 -45.78 -2.80 39.19
C LEU A 739 -46.79 -3.92 38.89
N ASP A 740 -46.35 -5.18 38.90
CA ASP A 740 -47.15 -6.35 38.48
C ASP A 740 -47.89 -6.09 37.14
N ALA A 741 -47.21 -5.38 36.24
CA ALA A 741 -47.79 -4.98 34.97
C ALA A 741 -48.10 -6.23 34.13
N GLY A 742 -49.30 -6.29 33.54
CA GLY A 742 -49.74 -7.43 32.73
C GLY A 742 -48.72 -7.83 31.67
N THR A 743 -48.63 -9.12 31.36
CA THR A 743 -47.52 -9.74 30.60
C THR A 743 -47.12 -8.97 29.33
N SER A 744 -48.10 -8.49 28.56
CA SER A 744 -47.85 -7.73 27.32
C SER A 744 -47.31 -6.31 27.55
N MET A 745 -47.80 -5.62 28.59
CA MET A 745 -47.34 -4.26 28.93
C MET A 745 -45.91 -4.29 29.48
N ALA A 746 -45.62 -5.23 30.38
CA ALA A 746 -44.27 -5.42 30.91
C ALA A 746 -43.25 -5.77 29.82
N ASN A 747 -43.65 -6.52 28.78
CA ASN A 747 -42.80 -6.82 27.63
C ASN A 747 -42.48 -5.56 26.82
N ALA A 748 -43.48 -4.70 26.58
CA ALA A 748 -43.31 -3.44 25.88
C ALA A 748 -42.40 -2.48 26.67
N ASP A 749 -42.64 -2.32 27.97
CA ASP A 749 -41.80 -1.50 28.85
C ASP A 749 -40.35 -2.01 28.89
N HIS A 750 -40.13 -3.33 28.97
CA HIS A 750 -38.79 -3.91 28.98
C HIS A 750 -38.03 -3.65 27.67
N LEU A 751 -38.69 -3.87 26.53
CA LEU A 751 -38.13 -3.56 25.22
C LEU A 751 -37.77 -2.08 25.12
N ILE A 752 -38.70 -1.18 25.44
CA ILE A 752 -38.46 0.26 25.37
C ILE A 752 -37.36 0.68 26.35
N GLY A 753 -37.37 0.19 27.59
CA GLY A 753 -36.38 0.49 28.62
C GLY A 753 -34.96 0.12 28.20
N SER A 754 -34.76 -1.08 27.64
CA SER A 754 -33.44 -1.50 27.13
C SER A 754 -32.94 -0.64 25.96
N LEU A 755 -33.84 -0.22 25.06
CA LEU A 755 -33.51 0.70 23.95
C LEU A 755 -33.21 2.11 24.47
N VAL A 756 -33.94 2.59 25.49
CA VAL A 756 -33.68 3.86 26.17
C VAL A 756 -32.28 3.87 26.76
N LEU A 757 -31.86 2.82 27.47
CA LEU A 757 -30.50 2.72 28.01
C LEU A 757 -29.45 2.75 26.92
N THR A 758 -29.66 1.99 25.85
CA THR A 758 -28.75 1.95 24.69
C THR A 758 -28.57 3.34 24.09
N VAL A 759 -29.67 4.03 23.81
CA VAL A 759 -29.66 5.37 23.21
C VAL A 759 -29.04 6.39 24.16
N ALA A 760 -29.44 6.38 25.44
CA ALA A 760 -28.96 7.34 26.44
C ALA A 760 -27.46 7.20 26.69
N ILE A 761 -26.93 5.97 26.80
CA ILE A 761 -25.50 5.71 26.98
C ILE A 761 -24.71 6.08 25.72
N THR A 762 -25.19 5.71 24.54
CA THR A 762 -24.58 6.11 23.26
C THR A 762 -24.50 7.64 23.15
N ALA A 763 -25.56 8.32 23.58
CA ALA A 763 -25.65 9.77 23.56
C ALA A 763 -24.71 10.46 24.57
N LEU A 764 -24.03 9.73 25.48
CA LEU A 764 -23.02 10.29 26.39
C LEU A 764 -21.74 10.70 25.65
N ALA A 765 -21.42 10.04 24.53
CA ALA A 765 -20.38 10.52 23.62
C ALA A 765 -20.82 11.84 22.98
N GLU A 766 -19.95 12.85 23.01
CA GLU A 766 -20.22 14.12 22.33
C GLU A 766 -20.36 13.93 20.81
N SER A 767 -19.56 13.07 20.17
CA SER A 767 -19.72 12.75 18.75
C SER A 767 -21.01 11.98 18.44
N GLY A 768 -21.53 11.23 19.40
CA GLY A 768 -22.79 10.47 19.34
C GLY A 768 -24.00 11.24 19.83
N ARG A 769 -23.85 12.50 20.26
CA ARG A 769 -24.87 13.27 21.01
C ARG A 769 -26.24 13.36 20.31
N ALA A 770 -26.27 13.36 18.99
CA ALA A 770 -27.49 13.39 18.20
C ALA A 770 -28.38 12.15 18.39
N SER A 771 -27.82 11.01 18.83
CA SER A 771 -28.60 9.80 19.08
C SER A 771 -29.67 10.00 20.14
N ARG A 772 -29.53 10.99 21.04
CA ARG A 772 -30.55 11.28 22.06
C ARG A 772 -31.94 11.53 21.47
N PHE A 773 -32.03 12.00 20.23
CA PHE A 773 -33.34 12.22 19.59
C PHE A 773 -34.10 10.92 19.32
N PHE A 774 -33.44 9.77 19.31
CA PHE A 774 -34.11 8.47 19.31
C PHE A 774 -34.89 8.19 20.60
N LEU A 775 -34.65 8.94 21.69
CA LEU A 775 -35.50 8.89 22.89
C LEU A 775 -36.89 9.47 22.64
N ILE A 776 -37.07 10.36 21.66
CA ILE A 776 -38.39 10.93 21.33
C ILE A 776 -39.36 9.86 20.84
N PRO A 777 -39.07 9.08 19.77
CA PRO A 777 -39.98 8.02 19.34
C PRO A 777 -40.18 6.94 20.40
N LEU A 778 -39.16 6.64 21.23
CA LEU A 778 -39.31 5.71 22.37
C LEU A 778 -40.24 6.26 23.45
N GLY A 779 -40.12 7.56 23.77
CA GLY A 779 -41.01 8.24 24.70
C GLY A 779 -42.44 8.32 24.17
N LEU A 780 -42.62 8.61 22.87
CA LEU A 780 -43.93 8.58 22.21
C LEU A 780 -44.55 7.19 22.24
N ALA A 781 -43.76 6.12 22.09
CA ALA A 781 -44.26 4.76 22.22
C ALA A 781 -44.82 4.47 23.62
N LEU A 782 -44.20 4.99 24.69
CA LEU A 782 -44.72 4.87 26.06
C LEU A 782 -46.00 5.67 26.30
N LEU A 783 -46.25 6.74 25.55
CA LEU A 783 -47.53 7.46 25.61
C LEU A 783 -48.68 6.68 24.98
N VAL A 784 -48.36 5.70 24.13
CA VAL A 784 -49.34 5.01 23.27
C VAL A 784 -49.57 3.57 23.72
N THR A 785 -48.51 2.85 24.10
CA THR A 785 -48.56 1.43 24.48
C THR A 785 -49.58 1.07 25.59
N PRO A 786 -49.81 1.90 26.63
CA PRO A 786 -50.83 1.60 27.63
C PRO A 786 -52.28 1.56 27.10
N PHE A 787 -52.54 2.14 25.93
CA PHE A 787 -53.86 2.12 25.30
C PHE A 787 -54.07 0.90 24.39
N PHE A 788 -53.00 0.17 24.08
CA PHE A 788 -53.04 -1.05 23.26
C PHE A 788 -53.05 -2.34 24.08
N TYR A 789 -52.68 -2.27 25.37
CA TYR A 789 -52.61 -3.41 26.26
C TYR A 789 -53.45 -3.18 27.51
N ASP A 790 -54.11 -4.22 28.00
CA ASP A 790 -54.82 -4.18 29.28
C ASP A 790 -53.80 -3.97 30.42
N THR A 791 -53.92 -2.84 31.13
CA THR A 791 -52.97 -2.44 32.17
C THR A 791 -53.64 -1.76 33.36
N SER A 792 -52.96 -1.77 34.51
CA SER A 792 -53.42 -1.08 35.72
C SER A 792 -53.29 0.45 35.57
N ILE A 793 -54.07 1.21 36.34
CA ILE A 793 -53.99 2.68 36.36
C ILE A 793 -52.57 3.14 36.76
N GLU A 794 -51.92 2.40 37.64
CA GLU A 794 -50.55 2.69 38.10
C GLU A 794 -49.53 2.52 36.97
N SER A 795 -49.61 1.44 36.20
CA SER A 795 -48.75 1.21 35.03
C SER A 795 -49.04 2.21 33.90
N LEU A 796 -50.31 2.57 33.68
CA LEU A 796 -50.71 3.64 32.74
C LEU A 796 -50.04 4.98 33.09
N ILE A 797 -50.18 5.43 34.34
CA ILE A 797 -49.59 6.70 34.81
C ILE A 797 -48.07 6.64 34.72
N SER A 798 -47.45 5.54 35.16
CA SER A 798 -46.00 5.34 35.11
C SER A 798 -45.46 5.43 33.68
N SER A 799 -46.09 4.74 32.72
CA SER A 799 -45.65 4.71 31.33
C SER A 799 -45.80 6.09 30.66
N ILE A 800 -46.94 6.76 30.85
CA ILE A 800 -47.15 8.13 30.32
C ILE A 800 -46.12 9.11 30.91
N PHE A 801 -45.88 9.04 32.22
CA PHE A 801 -44.93 9.92 32.90
C PHE A 801 -43.49 9.68 32.41
N CYS A 802 -43.07 8.42 32.30
CA CYS A 802 -41.76 8.06 31.75
C CYS A 802 -41.62 8.54 30.29
N GLY A 803 -42.66 8.37 29.46
CA GLY A 803 -42.68 8.84 28.07
C GLY A 803 -42.46 10.35 27.94
N LEU A 804 -43.20 11.15 28.74
CA LEU A 804 -43.05 12.60 28.76
C LEU A 804 -41.65 13.03 29.23
N LEU A 805 -41.13 12.42 30.32
CA LEU A 805 -39.80 12.73 30.83
C LEU A 805 -38.70 12.44 29.82
N LEU A 806 -38.77 11.30 29.11
CA LEU A 806 -37.78 10.94 28.08
C LEU A 806 -37.78 11.95 26.93
N ILE A 807 -38.96 12.39 26.48
CA ILE A 807 -39.07 13.44 25.46
C ILE A 807 -38.44 14.73 25.97
N ILE A 808 -38.83 15.20 27.16
CA ILE A 808 -38.32 16.44 27.75
C ILE A 808 -36.80 16.41 27.92
N PHE A 809 -36.26 15.34 28.49
CA PHE A 809 -34.82 15.21 28.74
C PHE A 809 -34.00 14.99 27.47
N SER A 810 -34.60 14.57 26.36
CA SER A 810 -33.91 14.43 25.08
C SER A 810 -33.66 15.76 24.35
N LEU A 811 -34.42 16.83 24.65
CA LEU A 811 -34.32 18.10 23.93
C LEU A 811 -33.03 18.87 24.23
N PRO A 812 -32.60 19.06 25.49
CA PRO A 812 -31.38 19.80 25.80
C PRO A 812 -30.14 19.08 25.26
N ARG A 813 -29.27 19.83 24.57
CA ARG A 813 -28.00 19.31 24.04
C ARG A 813 -27.00 18.89 25.12
N GLY A 814 -27.04 19.54 26.29
CA GLY A 814 -26.02 19.36 27.33
C GLY A 814 -24.69 20.03 26.99
N SER A 815 -23.69 19.83 27.85
CA SER A 815 -22.35 20.42 27.70
C SER A 815 -21.51 19.67 26.65
N VAL A 816 -20.90 20.42 25.72
CA VAL A 816 -19.90 19.94 24.75
C VAL A 816 -18.62 20.72 24.97
N HIS A 817 -17.53 20.03 25.29
CA HIS A 817 -16.24 20.64 25.68
C HIS A 817 -15.19 20.55 24.57
N ASN A 818 -15.24 19.53 23.74
CA ASN A 818 -14.22 19.27 22.72
C ASN A 818 -14.69 19.68 21.32
N ARG A 819 -13.72 19.79 20.40
CA ARG A 819 -13.95 19.95 18.96
C ARG A 819 -13.68 18.64 18.22
N TYR A 820 -14.42 18.40 17.15
CA TYR A 820 -14.43 17.17 16.35
C TYR A 820 -14.26 17.47 14.84
N GLY A 821 -13.66 18.62 14.52
CA GLY A 821 -13.45 19.08 13.15
C GLY A 821 -14.75 19.21 12.36
N THR A 822 -14.84 18.57 11.19
CA THR A 822 -16.04 18.66 10.35
C THR A 822 -17.26 17.93 10.91
N TRP A 823 -17.09 17.19 12.03
CA TRP A 823 -18.18 16.49 12.71
C TRP A 823 -18.97 17.39 13.66
N ASP A 824 -18.44 18.56 14.04
CA ASP A 824 -19.10 19.49 14.98
C ASP A 824 -20.53 19.86 14.54
N ARG A 825 -20.79 19.87 13.22
CA ARG A 825 -22.12 20.13 12.63
C ARG A 825 -23.18 19.05 12.92
N PHE A 826 -22.75 17.83 13.24
CA PHE A 826 -23.64 16.71 13.57
C PHE A 826 -23.84 16.57 15.08
N ILE A 827 -23.06 17.31 15.87
CA ILE A 827 -23.26 17.43 17.32
C ILE A 827 -24.34 18.49 17.54
N VAL A 828 -25.59 18.10 17.33
CA VAL A 828 -26.78 18.92 17.58
C VAL A 828 -27.28 18.71 18.98
#